data_AF-A0A3D6BJB7-F1
#
_entry.id   AF-A0A3D6BJB7-F1
#
_cell.length_a   1.000
_cell.length_b   1.000
_cell.length_c   1.000
_cell.angle_alpha   90.00
_cell.angle_beta   90.00
_cell.angle_gamma   90.00
#
_symmetry.space_group_name_H-M   'P 1'
#
loop_
_entity.id
_entity.type
_entity.pdbx_description
1 polymer ?
#
loop_
_entity_poly.entity_id
_entity_poly.type
_entity_poly.pdbx_seq_one_letter_code
_entity_poly.pdbx_strand_id
1 'polypeptide(L)'
;MIEDQDFLPVSQEEMHERGWWWYDFLLVTGDAYVDHPSFGPAVIGRVLEADGFRVAVLAQPDWHSAADFAAFGRPRLGVLIGAGNLDSMVAHYTAAKKRRSEDFYSPGKKAGLRPDRATIVYSNRAREAFGADVPIIIGGLEASLRRFAHYDYWDDKVRRSILVDSGADMLVYGMAEYAEREIAKRLKKKIPVSEMRDIRGTAFLTHDASECAFDSVTLPSFADVCDSKRFYADATRIEYAEHDPVRGRALIQEHDGRYLIVNPPAMPLETKELDRVAELPYTKQYHPMYEPLGGVPAIEEVKFSVIHNRGCFGGCNFCALAFHQGRMVTSRSHESIIREVTALTKFPDFKGYINDVGGPSANFRHHSCKKQAKCGMCADRRCLAPTPCPNLDADHSDYLALLRKLRQIPGVKKVFVRSGIRYDYMLEDKNDDFFAELVKYHISGQLKVAPEHCIDGVLDYMGKPHIDVYEKFMDKYKKMNNRFSKEQYVVPYLMSSHPGSTLADAVALAEYLNKKGRQPEQVQDFYPTPGTVSTCMYYTGIDPMTMTSVYVAKTFHEKAMQRALLQWKRPDKRKLVIEALKEAGREDLIGYGPECLVRPDRPPRQKAPEKPKAPEKQPMTKKAGYAKGWAKPKPKKNTKPGSKKKGK
;
A
#
# COMPACT_ATOMS: atom_id res chain seq x y z
N MET A 1 4.26 1.90 -32.86
CA MET A 1 4.87 1.66 -31.53
C MET A 1 6.27 2.28 -31.56
N ILE A 2 7.13 2.07 -30.57
CA ILE A 2 8.58 2.15 -30.84
C ILE A 2 8.94 0.88 -31.62
N GLU A 3 9.83 0.99 -32.61
CA GLU A 3 10.29 -0.17 -33.39
C GLU A 3 11.12 -1.12 -32.49
N ASP A 4 11.17 -2.41 -32.83
CA ASP A 4 11.87 -3.47 -32.09
C ASP A 4 11.41 -3.72 -30.63
N GLN A 5 10.13 -3.47 -30.31
CA GLN A 5 9.53 -3.75 -28.99
C GLN A 5 8.33 -4.72 -29.04
N ASP A 6 8.62 -6.03 -29.09
CA ASP A 6 7.61 -7.09 -29.00
C ASP A 6 7.40 -7.59 -27.57
N PHE A 7 6.18 -8.05 -27.26
CA PHE A 7 5.83 -8.68 -25.99
C PHE A 7 6.54 -10.04 -25.77
N LEU A 8 6.61 -10.48 -24.51
CA LEU A 8 6.86 -11.88 -24.18
C LEU A 8 5.62 -12.70 -24.54
N PRO A 9 5.76 -13.89 -25.16
CA PRO A 9 4.62 -14.66 -25.66
C PRO A 9 3.71 -15.15 -24.52
N VAL A 10 2.40 -14.99 -24.70
CA VAL A 10 1.34 -15.48 -23.79
C VAL A 10 0.60 -16.72 -24.33
N SER A 11 1.05 -17.28 -25.46
CA SER A 11 0.46 -18.47 -26.08
C SER A 11 1.50 -19.32 -26.83
N GLN A 12 1.15 -20.57 -27.16
CA GLN A 12 1.96 -21.39 -28.07
C GLN A 12 1.98 -20.83 -29.50
N GLU A 13 0.92 -20.14 -29.91
CA GLU A 13 0.80 -19.51 -31.23
C GLU A 13 1.85 -18.40 -31.40
N GLU A 14 1.89 -17.44 -30.47
CA GLU A 14 2.91 -16.38 -30.44
C GLU A 14 4.34 -16.92 -30.29
N MET A 15 4.53 -18.03 -29.55
CA MET A 15 5.82 -18.72 -29.53
C MET A 15 6.20 -19.23 -30.92
N HIS A 16 5.31 -19.89 -31.66
CA HIS A 16 5.58 -20.36 -33.01
C HIS A 16 5.80 -19.22 -34.01
N GLU A 17 5.04 -18.11 -33.92
CA GLU A 17 5.26 -16.89 -34.71
C GLU A 17 6.67 -16.31 -34.46
N ARG A 18 7.15 -16.32 -33.21
CA ARG A 18 8.51 -15.91 -32.83
C ARG A 18 9.58 -16.97 -33.13
N GLY A 19 9.23 -18.10 -33.77
CA GLY A 19 10.13 -19.22 -34.10
C GLY A 19 10.59 -20.06 -32.89
N TRP A 20 9.85 -20.02 -31.79
CA TRP A 20 10.18 -20.68 -30.52
C TRP A 20 9.40 -22.00 -30.34
N TRP A 21 10.00 -23.11 -30.76
CA TRP A 21 9.47 -24.47 -30.54
C TRP A 21 9.65 -25.01 -29.11
N TRP A 22 10.18 -24.19 -28.19
CA TRP A 22 10.35 -24.48 -26.76
C TRP A 22 10.62 -23.17 -26.01
N TYR A 23 10.36 -23.18 -24.70
CA TYR A 23 10.66 -22.09 -23.78
C TYR A 23 11.33 -22.61 -22.48
N ASP A 24 12.05 -21.75 -21.77
CA ASP A 24 12.79 -22.08 -20.55
C ASP A 24 11.92 -22.01 -19.29
N PHE A 25 11.21 -20.88 -19.11
CA PHE A 25 10.47 -20.58 -17.89
C PHE A 25 9.03 -20.18 -18.19
N LEU A 26 8.09 -20.78 -17.47
CA LEU A 26 6.69 -20.32 -17.45
C LEU A 26 6.55 -19.30 -16.32
N LEU A 27 6.27 -18.05 -16.65
CA LEU A 27 6.08 -16.96 -15.68
C LEU A 27 4.57 -16.76 -15.43
N VAL A 28 4.09 -17.27 -14.30
CA VAL A 28 2.67 -17.26 -13.93
C VAL A 28 2.37 -16.06 -13.03
N THR A 29 1.37 -15.25 -13.42
CA THR A 29 0.99 -14.03 -12.71
C THR A 29 -0.52 -13.95 -12.45
N GLY A 30 -0.89 -13.54 -11.24
CA GLY A 30 -2.28 -13.22 -10.88
C GLY A 30 -2.79 -11.88 -11.40
N ASP A 31 -1.92 -10.99 -11.89
CA ASP A 31 -2.31 -9.81 -12.69
C ASP A 31 -2.35 -10.16 -14.17
N ALA A 32 -3.18 -9.46 -14.95
CA ALA A 32 -3.10 -9.45 -16.41
C ALA A 32 -1.72 -8.94 -16.89
N TYR A 33 -1.28 -9.41 -18.06
CA TYR A 33 0.07 -9.06 -18.54
C TYR A 33 0.16 -7.59 -19.01
N VAL A 34 0.86 -6.79 -18.22
CA VAL A 34 1.30 -5.44 -18.56
C VAL A 34 2.83 -5.41 -18.58
N ASP A 35 3.39 -5.13 -19.74
CA ASP A 35 4.83 -5.16 -19.96
C ASP A 35 5.44 -3.78 -19.70
N HIS A 36 5.66 -3.48 -18.42
CA HIS A 36 6.12 -2.18 -17.94
C HIS A 36 7.08 -2.35 -16.75
N PRO A 37 8.14 -1.52 -16.60
CA PRO A 37 9.14 -1.65 -15.51
C PRO A 37 8.60 -1.41 -14.09
N SER A 38 7.30 -1.13 -13.94
CA SER A 38 6.59 -1.10 -12.64
C SER A 38 5.86 -2.41 -12.30
N PHE A 39 5.85 -3.39 -13.21
CA PHE A 39 5.18 -4.68 -13.01
C PHE A 39 6.22 -5.76 -12.72
N GLY A 40 6.29 -6.23 -11.48
CA GLY A 40 7.30 -7.19 -11.00
C GLY A 40 7.45 -8.44 -11.89
N PRO A 41 6.37 -9.12 -12.31
CA PRO A 41 6.45 -10.27 -13.22
C PRO A 41 7.09 -9.92 -14.58
N ALA A 42 6.74 -8.78 -15.17
CA ALA A 42 7.32 -8.32 -16.44
C ALA A 42 8.82 -7.97 -16.28
N VAL A 43 9.21 -7.37 -15.15
CA VAL A 43 10.62 -7.10 -14.84
C VAL A 43 11.44 -8.39 -14.82
N ILE A 44 11.00 -9.44 -14.12
CA ILE A 44 11.72 -10.72 -14.07
C ILE A 44 11.74 -11.41 -15.44
N GLY A 45 10.62 -11.40 -16.17
CA GLY A 45 10.55 -11.94 -17.54
C GLY A 45 11.56 -11.30 -18.49
N ARG A 46 11.60 -9.96 -18.54
CA ARG A 46 12.55 -9.21 -19.39
C ARG A 46 14.01 -9.35 -18.92
N VAL A 47 14.25 -9.44 -17.60
CA VAL A 47 15.61 -9.66 -17.06
C VAL A 47 16.18 -11.01 -17.47
N LEU A 48 15.35 -12.06 -17.51
CA LEU A 48 15.75 -13.38 -17.97
C LEU A 48 15.86 -13.44 -19.51
N GLU A 49 14.96 -12.80 -20.24
CA GLU A 49 15.07 -12.63 -21.71
C GLU A 49 16.41 -11.97 -22.09
N ALA A 50 16.78 -10.88 -21.39
CA ALA A 50 18.01 -10.13 -21.61
C ALA A 50 19.30 -10.83 -21.13
N ASP A 51 19.20 -11.98 -20.43
CA ASP A 51 20.31 -12.89 -20.12
C ASP A 51 20.25 -14.18 -20.99
N GLY A 52 19.40 -14.21 -22.02
CA GLY A 52 19.37 -15.26 -23.04
C GLY A 52 18.57 -16.51 -22.65
N PHE A 53 17.44 -16.32 -21.96
CA PHE A 53 16.44 -17.34 -21.67
C PHE A 53 15.13 -17.06 -22.43
N ARG A 54 14.38 -18.10 -22.80
CA ARG A 54 13.04 -17.94 -23.36
C ARG A 54 12.00 -17.95 -22.25
N VAL A 55 11.41 -16.81 -21.93
CA VAL A 55 10.31 -16.71 -20.97
C VAL A 55 8.98 -16.57 -21.70
N ALA A 56 7.97 -17.30 -21.25
CA ALA A 56 6.59 -17.15 -21.70
C ALA A 56 5.68 -16.86 -20.50
N VAL A 57 4.59 -16.13 -20.70
CA VAL A 57 3.80 -15.50 -19.62
C VAL A 57 2.39 -16.08 -19.57
N LEU A 58 2.05 -16.71 -18.44
CA LEU A 58 0.70 -17.22 -18.17
C LEU A 58 -0.01 -16.30 -17.17
N ALA A 59 -0.73 -15.32 -17.70
CA ALA A 59 -1.42 -14.31 -16.91
C ALA A 59 -2.89 -14.67 -16.67
N GLN A 60 -3.28 -14.72 -15.39
CA GLN A 60 -4.64 -15.05 -14.93
C GLN A 60 -5.23 -16.37 -15.48
N PRO A 61 -4.49 -17.50 -15.40
CA PRO A 61 -5.05 -18.80 -15.81
C PRO A 61 -6.23 -19.21 -14.92
N ASP A 62 -7.16 -19.96 -15.49
CA ASP A 62 -8.21 -20.64 -14.74
C ASP A 62 -7.57 -21.66 -13.80
N TRP A 63 -7.90 -21.55 -12.51
CA TRP A 63 -7.40 -22.42 -11.45
C TRP A 63 -8.39 -23.51 -11.05
N HIS A 64 -9.54 -23.63 -11.70
CA HIS A 64 -10.48 -24.73 -11.48
C HIS A 64 -9.95 -26.07 -12.01
N SER A 65 -8.96 -26.06 -12.91
CA SER A 65 -8.19 -27.23 -13.35
C SER A 65 -6.72 -26.85 -13.60
N ALA A 66 -5.91 -27.80 -14.08
CA ALA A 66 -4.56 -27.54 -14.61
C ALA A 66 -4.53 -27.37 -16.16
N ALA A 67 -5.69 -27.22 -16.82
CA ALA A 67 -5.79 -27.21 -18.28
C ALA A 67 -4.94 -26.11 -18.95
N ASP A 68 -5.03 -24.85 -18.48
CA ASP A 68 -4.29 -23.72 -19.05
C ASP A 68 -2.76 -23.91 -18.97
N PHE A 69 -2.30 -24.51 -17.86
CA PHE A 69 -0.88 -24.83 -17.63
C PHE A 69 -0.42 -25.94 -18.59
N ALA A 70 -1.22 -27.01 -18.73
CA ALA A 70 -0.93 -28.11 -19.65
C ALA A 70 -0.99 -27.67 -21.12
N ALA A 71 -1.94 -26.80 -21.49
CA ALA A 71 -2.09 -26.24 -22.83
C ALA A 71 -0.92 -25.33 -23.24
N PHE A 72 -0.25 -24.69 -22.27
CA PHE A 72 1.00 -23.97 -22.52
C PHE A 72 2.16 -24.91 -22.90
N GLY A 73 2.08 -26.19 -22.52
CA GLY A 73 3.16 -27.16 -22.65
C GLY A 73 4.23 -27.01 -21.56
N ARG A 74 5.13 -28.00 -21.45
CA ARG A 74 6.09 -28.12 -20.35
C ARG A 74 7.28 -27.15 -20.50
N PRO A 75 7.68 -26.39 -19.45
CA PRO A 75 8.89 -25.56 -19.47
C PRO A 75 10.17 -26.42 -19.45
N ARG A 76 11.27 -25.92 -20.02
CA ARG A 76 12.57 -26.63 -19.99
C ARG A 76 13.29 -26.56 -18.64
N LEU A 77 13.15 -25.47 -17.88
CA LEU A 77 13.93 -25.21 -16.67
C LEU A 77 13.09 -25.03 -15.40
N GLY A 78 11.88 -24.45 -15.48
CA GLY A 78 11.02 -24.30 -14.30
C GLY A 78 9.78 -23.41 -14.51
N VAL A 79 9.01 -23.24 -13.43
CA VAL A 79 7.88 -22.32 -13.34
C VAL A 79 8.18 -21.25 -12.29
N LEU A 80 7.98 -19.98 -12.64
CA LEU A 80 8.12 -18.82 -11.76
C LEU A 80 6.72 -18.29 -11.44
N ILE A 81 6.31 -18.20 -10.18
CA ILE A 81 4.92 -17.93 -9.79
C ILE A 81 4.81 -16.76 -8.81
N GLY A 82 3.92 -15.81 -9.09
CA GLY A 82 3.55 -14.76 -8.14
C GLY A 82 2.10 -14.28 -8.28
N ALA A 83 1.53 -13.76 -7.19
CA ALA A 83 0.16 -13.24 -7.17
C ALA A 83 -0.09 -11.98 -8.04
N GLY A 84 0.97 -11.41 -8.62
CA GLY A 84 0.98 -10.10 -9.28
C GLY A 84 1.75 -9.06 -8.46
N ASN A 85 1.43 -7.78 -8.66
CA ASN A 85 2.00 -6.64 -7.94
C ASN A 85 1.32 -6.40 -6.57
N LEU A 86 0.25 -7.14 -6.28
CA LEU A 86 -0.56 -7.03 -5.08
C LEU A 86 -0.78 -8.42 -4.46
N ASP A 87 -0.91 -8.50 -3.13
CA ASP A 87 -1.41 -9.71 -2.47
C ASP A 87 -2.85 -9.98 -2.95
N SER A 88 -3.13 -11.23 -3.35
CA SER A 88 -4.40 -11.58 -4.01
C SER A 88 -5.61 -11.35 -3.12
N MET A 89 -5.45 -11.47 -1.80
CA MET A 89 -6.51 -11.17 -0.84
C MET A 89 -6.75 -9.66 -0.75
N VAL A 90 -5.73 -8.82 -0.88
CA VAL A 90 -5.88 -7.35 -0.95
C VAL A 90 -6.55 -6.94 -2.27
N ALA A 91 -6.26 -7.64 -3.36
CA ALA A 91 -6.93 -7.48 -4.66
C ALA A 91 -8.42 -7.88 -4.61
N HIS A 92 -8.80 -8.87 -3.79
CA HIS A 92 -10.18 -9.31 -3.63
C HIS A 92 -10.98 -8.61 -2.53
N TYR A 93 -10.34 -8.16 -1.44
CA TYR A 93 -11.03 -7.74 -0.23
C TYR A 93 -10.61 -6.35 0.27
N THR A 94 -11.54 -5.73 1.00
CA THR A 94 -11.31 -4.53 1.79
C THR A 94 -10.88 -4.88 3.22
N ALA A 95 -10.27 -3.94 3.94
CA ALA A 95 -9.91 -4.09 5.36
C ALA A 95 -11.11 -4.45 6.28
N ALA A 96 -12.34 -4.25 5.79
CA ALA A 96 -13.59 -4.60 6.46
C ALA A 96 -14.13 -6.00 6.09
N LYS A 97 -13.27 -6.90 5.57
CA LYS A 97 -13.58 -8.24 5.04
C LYS A 97 -14.69 -8.31 3.96
N LYS A 98 -15.04 -7.18 3.32
CA LYS A 98 -15.97 -7.16 2.18
C LYS A 98 -15.22 -7.36 0.87
N ARG A 99 -15.73 -8.26 0.01
CA ARG A 99 -15.19 -8.49 -1.35
C ARG A 99 -15.41 -7.25 -2.23
N ARG A 100 -14.46 -6.98 -3.13
CA ARG A 100 -14.49 -5.90 -4.12
C ARG A 100 -15.25 -6.34 -5.38
N SER A 101 -15.86 -5.37 -6.06
CA SER A 101 -16.56 -5.56 -7.34
C SER A 101 -15.69 -5.27 -8.56
N GLU A 102 -14.53 -4.62 -8.37
CA GLU A 102 -13.57 -4.27 -9.41
C GLU A 102 -12.17 -4.76 -9.00
N ASP A 103 -11.40 -5.31 -9.93
CA ASP A 103 -9.95 -5.47 -9.83
C ASP A 103 -9.28 -4.73 -11.00
N PHE A 104 -8.52 -3.67 -10.70
CA PHE A 104 -7.89 -2.82 -11.71
C PHE A 104 -6.74 -3.50 -12.45
N TYR A 105 -6.17 -4.58 -11.90
CA TYR A 105 -5.13 -5.40 -12.54
C TYR A 105 -5.71 -6.54 -13.39
N SER A 106 -7.03 -6.64 -13.50
CA SER A 106 -7.77 -7.59 -14.35
C SER A 106 -8.36 -6.87 -15.58
N PRO A 107 -8.53 -7.55 -16.74
CA PRO A 107 -9.08 -6.94 -17.94
C PRO A 107 -10.52 -6.41 -17.71
N GLY A 108 -10.81 -5.22 -18.22
CA GLY A 108 -12.12 -4.58 -18.06
C GLY A 108 -12.55 -4.33 -16.60
N LYS A 109 -11.58 -4.31 -15.67
CA LYS A 109 -11.76 -4.35 -14.21
C LYS A 109 -12.43 -5.61 -13.64
N LYS A 110 -12.59 -6.69 -14.42
CA LYS A 110 -13.39 -7.85 -14.03
C LYS A 110 -12.82 -8.55 -12.78
N ALA A 111 -13.51 -8.41 -11.65
CA ALA A 111 -13.14 -9.10 -10.42
C ALA A 111 -13.33 -10.63 -10.53
N GLY A 112 -12.50 -11.39 -9.82
CA GLY A 112 -12.60 -12.86 -9.78
C GLY A 112 -11.93 -13.58 -10.96
N LEU A 113 -10.86 -13.01 -11.53
CA LEU A 113 -9.97 -13.66 -12.50
C LEU A 113 -8.67 -14.20 -11.88
N ARG A 114 -8.53 -14.15 -10.56
CA ARG A 114 -7.46 -14.83 -9.81
C ARG A 114 -8.05 -15.61 -8.62
N PRO A 115 -7.33 -16.60 -8.06
CA PRO A 115 -7.71 -17.25 -6.81
C PRO A 115 -7.37 -16.40 -5.57
N ASP A 116 -7.99 -16.74 -4.44
CA ASP A 116 -7.50 -16.34 -3.10
C ASP A 116 -6.18 -17.07 -2.80
N ARG A 117 -5.17 -16.33 -2.31
CA ARG A 117 -3.78 -16.81 -2.08
C ARG A 117 -3.20 -17.42 -3.35
N ALA A 118 -3.29 -16.64 -4.44
CA ALA A 118 -3.02 -17.07 -5.81
C ALA A 118 -1.69 -17.83 -5.98
N THR A 119 -0.64 -17.45 -5.27
CA THR A 119 0.68 -18.11 -5.32
C THR A 119 0.58 -19.59 -4.91
N ILE A 120 -0.21 -19.91 -3.88
CA ILE A 120 -0.43 -21.31 -3.42
C ILE A 120 -1.20 -22.08 -4.48
N VAL A 121 -2.31 -21.51 -4.98
CA VAL A 121 -3.21 -22.21 -5.89
C VAL A 121 -2.55 -22.47 -7.24
N TYR A 122 -1.83 -21.50 -7.80
CA TYR A 122 -1.09 -21.66 -9.05
C TYR A 122 0.11 -22.62 -8.91
N SER A 123 0.77 -22.68 -7.74
CA SER A 123 1.81 -23.70 -7.48
C SER A 123 1.24 -25.12 -7.56
N ASN A 124 0.06 -25.34 -6.96
CA ASN A 124 -0.62 -26.63 -7.06
C ASN A 124 -1.00 -26.99 -8.51
N ARG A 125 -1.47 -26.04 -9.33
CA ARG A 125 -1.80 -26.29 -10.75
C ARG A 125 -0.57 -26.52 -11.64
N ALA A 126 0.53 -25.80 -11.40
CA ALA A 126 1.81 -26.08 -12.05
C ALA A 126 2.34 -27.49 -11.67
N ARG A 127 2.20 -27.89 -10.40
CA ARG A 127 2.59 -29.23 -9.92
C ARG A 127 1.70 -30.34 -10.51
N GLU A 128 0.42 -30.08 -10.69
CA GLU A 128 -0.55 -30.97 -11.34
C GLU A 128 -0.28 -31.11 -12.86
N ALA A 129 0.01 -30.02 -13.56
CA ALA A 129 0.30 -30.02 -14.99
C ALA A 129 1.66 -30.65 -15.34
N PHE A 130 2.69 -30.43 -14.50
CA PHE A 130 4.08 -30.73 -14.86
C PHE A 130 4.78 -31.74 -13.95
N GLY A 131 4.17 -32.15 -12.84
CA GLY A 131 4.74 -33.14 -11.93
C GLY A 131 5.84 -32.60 -11.01
N ALA A 132 6.46 -33.52 -10.25
CA ALA A 132 7.39 -33.20 -9.16
C ALA A 132 8.81 -32.83 -9.63
N ASP A 133 9.18 -33.12 -10.88
CA ASP A 133 10.54 -32.92 -11.40
C ASP A 133 10.75 -31.57 -12.11
N VAL A 134 9.69 -30.79 -12.35
CA VAL A 134 9.81 -29.38 -12.75
C VAL A 134 9.95 -28.51 -11.50
N PRO A 135 11.02 -27.69 -11.38
CA PRO A 135 11.15 -26.74 -10.29
C PRO A 135 10.05 -25.67 -10.32
N ILE A 136 9.41 -25.44 -9.18
CA ILE A 136 8.47 -24.35 -8.94
C ILE A 136 9.12 -23.36 -7.97
N ILE A 137 9.28 -22.13 -8.44
CA ILE A 137 9.90 -21.02 -7.70
C ILE A 137 8.82 -19.96 -7.47
N ILE A 138 8.57 -19.60 -6.21
CA ILE A 138 7.52 -18.64 -5.85
C ILE A 138 8.10 -17.28 -5.42
N GLY A 139 7.45 -16.19 -5.79
CA GLY A 139 7.96 -14.85 -5.52
C GLY A 139 6.92 -13.73 -5.52
N GLY A 140 7.40 -12.49 -5.63
CA GLY A 140 6.58 -11.29 -5.57
C GLY A 140 6.10 -10.94 -4.15
N LEU A 141 5.15 -9.99 -4.08
CA LEU A 141 4.74 -9.38 -2.80
C LEU A 141 4.08 -10.37 -1.85
N GLU A 142 3.17 -11.21 -2.36
CA GLU A 142 2.44 -12.21 -1.56
C GLU A 142 3.38 -13.24 -0.93
N ALA A 143 4.32 -13.80 -1.72
CA ALA A 143 5.30 -14.75 -1.19
C ALA A 143 6.26 -14.09 -0.19
N SER A 144 6.80 -12.93 -0.56
CA SER A 144 7.80 -12.20 0.23
C SER A 144 7.31 -11.79 1.63
N LEU A 145 6.03 -11.46 1.78
CA LEU A 145 5.42 -11.06 3.06
C LEU A 145 4.92 -12.24 3.91
N ARG A 146 4.86 -13.45 3.32
CA ARG A 146 4.34 -14.68 3.93
C ARG A 146 5.42 -15.77 4.05
N ARG A 147 6.69 -15.38 3.93
CA ARG A 147 7.85 -16.29 3.91
C ARG A 147 8.10 -17.01 5.23
N PHE A 148 7.71 -16.43 6.37
CA PHE A 148 7.75 -17.04 7.70
C PHE A 148 6.34 -17.50 8.15
N ALA A 149 6.26 -18.12 9.33
CA ALA A 149 5.00 -18.24 10.05
C ALA A 149 4.37 -16.85 10.27
N HIS A 150 3.13 -16.66 9.85
CA HIS A 150 2.52 -15.32 9.79
C HIS A 150 1.05 -15.33 10.20
N TYR A 151 0.60 -14.29 10.90
CA TYR A 151 -0.83 -14.06 11.09
C TYR A 151 -1.50 -13.71 9.75
N ASP A 152 -2.50 -14.50 9.37
CA ASP A 152 -3.36 -14.20 8.23
C ASP A 152 -4.69 -13.60 8.73
N TYR A 153 -4.89 -12.33 8.42
CA TYR A 153 -6.07 -11.56 8.86
C TYR A 153 -7.40 -12.19 8.43
N TRP A 154 -7.42 -12.89 7.29
CA TRP A 154 -8.66 -13.40 6.69
C TRP A 154 -9.16 -14.62 7.45
N ASP A 155 -8.29 -15.62 7.65
CA ASP A 155 -8.56 -16.83 8.44
C ASP A 155 -8.54 -16.56 9.97
N ASP A 156 -8.03 -15.41 10.41
CA ASP A 156 -7.84 -15.00 11.82
C ASP A 156 -6.96 -15.97 12.65
N LYS A 157 -5.91 -16.51 12.02
CA LYS A 157 -4.97 -17.47 12.64
C LYS A 157 -3.55 -17.24 12.16
N VAL A 158 -2.58 -17.84 12.86
CA VAL A 158 -1.23 -18.00 12.31
C VAL A 158 -1.25 -19.12 11.28
N ARG A 159 -0.61 -18.89 10.13
CA ARG A 159 -0.33 -19.87 9.09
C ARG A 159 1.18 -20.12 9.04
N ARG A 160 1.56 -21.26 8.47
CA ARG A 160 2.96 -21.59 8.16
C ARG A 160 3.53 -20.65 7.08
N SER A 161 4.81 -20.83 6.78
CA SER A 161 5.40 -20.24 5.58
C SER A 161 4.57 -20.61 4.34
N ILE A 162 4.36 -19.64 3.46
CA ILE A 162 3.73 -19.88 2.14
C ILE A 162 4.51 -20.91 1.32
N LEU A 163 5.81 -21.10 1.56
CA LEU A 163 6.61 -22.16 0.93
C LEU A 163 6.16 -23.56 1.38
N VAL A 164 5.76 -23.73 2.65
CA VAL A 164 5.20 -24.99 3.16
C VAL A 164 3.80 -25.24 2.60
N ASP A 165 2.94 -24.21 2.61
CA ASP A 165 1.54 -24.34 2.18
C ASP A 165 1.37 -24.43 0.64
N SER A 166 2.41 -24.14 -0.16
CA SER A 166 2.37 -24.17 -1.65
C SER A 166 3.02 -25.37 -2.32
N GLY A 167 3.91 -26.11 -1.63
CA GLY A 167 4.66 -27.22 -2.23
C GLY A 167 5.66 -26.80 -3.32
N ALA A 168 6.06 -25.52 -3.33
CA ALA A 168 7.12 -24.99 -4.18
C ALA A 168 8.52 -25.40 -3.66
N ASP A 169 9.51 -25.42 -4.55
CA ASP A 169 10.86 -25.92 -4.27
C ASP A 169 11.77 -24.82 -3.69
N MET A 170 11.48 -23.55 -4.02
CA MET A 170 12.17 -22.37 -3.50
C MET A 170 11.24 -21.15 -3.48
N LEU A 171 11.46 -20.24 -2.54
CA LEU A 171 10.84 -18.92 -2.48
C LEU A 171 11.91 -17.85 -2.71
N VAL A 172 11.63 -16.84 -3.54
CA VAL A 172 12.48 -15.66 -3.75
C VAL A 172 11.77 -14.43 -3.20
N TYR A 173 12.46 -13.64 -2.37
CA TYR A 173 11.86 -12.51 -1.65
C TYR A 173 12.57 -11.18 -1.93
N GLY A 174 11.80 -10.10 -1.86
CA GLY A 174 12.25 -8.76 -2.19
C GLY A 174 12.50 -8.53 -3.67
N MET A 175 13.61 -7.85 -4.00
CA MET A 175 14.00 -7.51 -5.37
C MET A 175 14.79 -8.66 -5.97
N ALA A 176 14.10 -9.47 -6.76
CA ALA A 176 14.51 -10.83 -7.11
C ALA A 176 15.57 -10.92 -8.24
N GLU A 177 15.94 -9.82 -8.89
CA GLU A 177 16.75 -9.85 -10.11
C GLU A 177 18.10 -10.56 -9.98
N TYR A 178 18.80 -10.45 -8.85
CA TYR A 178 20.05 -11.20 -8.66
C TYR A 178 19.80 -12.70 -8.45
N ALA A 179 18.80 -13.05 -7.64
CA ALA A 179 18.50 -14.43 -7.26
C ALA A 179 17.98 -15.22 -8.47
N GLU A 180 16.98 -14.70 -9.19
CA GLU A 180 16.39 -15.37 -10.37
C GLU A 180 17.44 -15.58 -11.48
N ARG A 181 18.31 -14.59 -11.73
CA ARG A 181 19.40 -14.74 -12.70
C ARG A 181 20.40 -15.81 -12.29
N GLU A 182 20.65 -16.02 -11.00
CA GLU A 182 21.57 -17.06 -10.53
C GLU A 182 20.91 -18.45 -10.54
N ILE A 183 19.68 -18.56 -10.06
CA ILE A 183 18.85 -19.78 -10.16
C ILE A 183 18.77 -20.23 -11.63
N ALA A 184 18.44 -19.32 -12.55
CA ALA A 184 18.33 -19.63 -13.97
C ALA A 184 19.66 -20.10 -14.59
N LYS A 185 20.80 -19.49 -14.24
CA LYS A 185 22.14 -19.96 -14.67
C LYS A 185 22.46 -21.35 -14.15
N ARG A 186 22.06 -21.69 -12.91
CA ARG A 186 22.31 -22.99 -12.30
C ARG A 186 21.40 -24.08 -12.87
N LEU A 187 20.12 -23.78 -13.08
CA LEU A 187 19.18 -24.64 -13.82
C LEU A 187 19.67 -24.92 -15.25
N LYS A 188 20.18 -23.91 -15.97
CA LYS A 188 20.79 -24.07 -17.31
C LYS A 188 22.03 -24.98 -17.31
N LYS A 189 22.72 -25.11 -16.16
CA LYS A 189 23.82 -26.07 -15.92
C LYS A 189 23.35 -27.44 -15.39
N LYS A 190 22.03 -27.66 -15.25
CA LYS A 190 21.39 -28.84 -14.64
C LYS A 190 21.70 -29.06 -13.15
N ILE A 191 22.09 -28.01 -12.43
CA ILE A 191 22.17 -28.05 -10.96
C ILE A 191 20.72 -28.01 -10.42
N PRO A 192 20.29 -28.95 -9.57
CA PRO A 192 18.93 -28.98 -9.03
C PRO A 192 18.73 -27.90 -7.95
N VAL A 193 17.48 -27.44 -7.76
CA VAL A 193 17.14 -26.40 -6.77
C VAL A 193 17.44 -26.84 -5.33
N SER A 194 17.44 -28.15 -5.07
CA SER A 194 17.88 -28.75 -3.81
C SER A 194 19.33 -28.46 -3.41
N GLU A 195 20.21 -28.10 -4.36
CA GLU A 195 21.62 -27.74 -4.07
C GLU A 195 21.83 -26.22 -3.91
N MET A 196 20.84 -25.38 -4.22
CA MET A 196 21.00 -23.93 -4.32
C MET A 196 20.85 -23.20 -2.96
N ARG A 197 21.60 -23.65 -1.95
CA ARG A 197 21.45 -23.19 -0.55
C ARG A 197 22.15 -21.85 -0.24
N ASP A 198 23.03 -21.39 -1.11
CA ASP A 198 23.91 -20.21 -0.97
C ASP A 198 23.40 -18.94 -1.69
N ILE A 199 22.20 -18.95 -2.28
CA ILE A 199 21.66 -17.80 -3.00
C ILE A 199 21.00 -16.82 -2.01
N ARG A 200 21.44 -15.56 -2.00
CA ARG A 200 20.84 -14.48 -1.17
C ARG A 200 19.47 -14.06 -1.72
N GLY A 201 18.57 -13.67 -0.82
CA GLY A 201 17.19 -13.32 -1.15
C GLY A 201 16.28 -14.52 -1.41
N THR A 202 16.70 -15.75 -1.10
CA THR A 202 15.88 -16.96 -1.24
C THR A 202 15.50 -17.57 0.11
N ALA A 203 14.55 -18.51 0.08
CA ALA A 203 14.23 -19.40 1.17
C ALA A 203 13.93 -20.82 0.64
N PHE A 204 14.29 -21.82 1.43
CA PHE A 204 14.10 -23.24 1.11
C PHE A 204 13.64 -24.03 2.34
N LEU A 205 13.17 -25.26 2.11
CA LEU A 205 12.83 -26.23 3.14
C LEU A 205 13.86 -27.38 3.14
N THR A 206 14.22 -27.85 4.33
CA THR A 206 15.07 -29.03 4.55
C THR A 206 14.64 -29.76 5.84
N HIS A 207 15.15 -30.98 6.04
CA HIS A 207 15.08 -31.70 7.32
C HIS A 207 16.32 -31.47 8.21
N ASP A 208 17.42 -30.90 7.69
CA ASP A 208 18.62 -30.60 8.45
C ASP A 208 18.97 -29.10 8.40
N ALA A 209 18.95 -28.44 9.56
CA ALA A 209 19.34 -27.04 9.69
C ALA A 209 20.81 -26.77 9.31
N SER A 210 21.67 -27.79 9.27
CA SER A 210 23.08 -27.67 8.87
C SER A 210 23.27 -27.35 7.38
N GLU A 211 22.25 -27.53 6.53
CA GLU A 211 22.25 -27.05 5.13
C GLU A 211 22.26 -25.52 5.00
N CYS A 212 22.15 -24.76 6.10
CA CYS A 212 22.21 -23.30 6.07
C CYS A 212 23.62 -22.80 5.71
N ALA A 213 23.79 -22.31 4.48
CA ALA A 213 25.08 -21.86 3.93
C ALA A 213 25.60 -20.51 4.48
N PHE A 214 25.01 -19.99 5.56
CA PHE A 214 25.30 -18.66 6.12
C PHE A 214 25.25 -18.66 7.65
N ASP A 215 25.95 -17.72 8.28
CA ASP A 215 25.71 -17.35 9.67
C ASP A 215 24.22 -17.07 9.89
N SER A 216 23.64 -17.63 10.97
CA SER A 216 22.19 -17.72 11.12
C SER A 216 21.67 -17.33 12.51
N VAL A 217 20.34 -17.20 12.62
CA VAL A 217 19.59 -17.06 13.88
C VAL A 217 18.36 -17.95 13.82
N THR A 218 18.13 -18.73 14.88
CA THR A 218 16.90 -19.50 15.05
C THR A 218 15.78 -18.60 15.57
N LEU A 219 14.66 -18.55 14.83
CA LEU A 219 13.39 -17.98 15.26
C LEU A 219 12.62 -19.01 16.11
N PRO A 220 11.71 -18.57 17.01
CA PRO A 220 10.72 -19.46 17.60
C PRO A 220 9.95 -20.24 16.52
N SER A 221 9.68 -21.52 16.78
CA SER A 221 9.06 -22.45 15.83
C SER A 221 7.64 -22.02 15.42
N PHE A 222 7.11 -22.64 14.37
CA PHE A 222 5.70 -22.49 13.98
C PHE A 222 4.74 -22.79 15.15
N ALA A 223 5.04 -23.82 15.96
CA ALA A 223 4.26 -24.14 17.15
C ALA A 223 4.36 -23.03 18.22
N ASP A 224 5.58 -22.59 18.54
CA ASP A 224 5.82 -21.51 19.52
C ASP A 224 5.03 -20.24 19.18
N VAL A 225 5.02 -19.82 17.92
CA VAL A 225 4.34 -18.59 17.49
C VAL A 225 2.82 -18.75 17.30
N CYS A 226 2.32 -19.99 17.23
CA CYS A 226 0.90 -20.29 17.32
C CYS A 226 0.39 -20.17 18.76
N ASP A 227 1.09 -20.79 19.71
CA ASP A 227 0.67 -20.89 21.11
C ASP A 227 0.99 -19.61 21.90
N SER A 228 2.09 -18.91 21.57
CA SER A 228 2.58 -17.74 22.31
C SER A 228 2.61 -16.48 21.47
N LYS A 229 1.74 -15.52 21.83
CA LYS A 229 1.79 -14.12 21.32
C LYS A 229 3.15 -13.47 21.57
N ARG A 230 3.85 -13.87 22.65
CA ARG A 230 5.16 -13.35 23.01
C ARG A 230 6.25 -13.86 22.06
N PHE A 231 6.21 -15.14 21.69
CA PHE A 231 7.12 -15.69 20.69
C PHE A 231 6.82 -15.18 19.28
N TYR A 232 5.55 -14.97 18.92
CA TYR A 232 5.19 -14.29 17.66
C TYR A 232 5.80 -12.88 17.57
N ALA A 233 5.75 -12.12 18.67
CA ALA A 233 6.36 -10.80 18.74
C ALA A 233 7.89 -10.85 18.67
N ASP A 234 8.53 -11.83 19.31
CA ASP A 234 9.99 -11.95 19.29
C ASP A 234 10.52 -12.44 17.93
N ALA A 235 9.81 -13.36 17.26
CA ALA A 235 10.06 -13.72 15.87
C ALA A 235 10.01 -12.48 14.97
N THR A 236 8.92 -11.68 15.05
CA THR A 236 8.78 -10.42 14.28
C THR A 236 9.94 -9.46 14.54
N ARG A 237 10.40 -9.33 15.80
CA ARG A 237 11.54 -8.49 16.19
C ARG A 237 12.83 -8.95 15.53
N ILE A 238 13.13 -10.25 15.57
CA ILE A 238 14.34 -10.84 14.98
C ILE A 238 14.28 -10.76 13.44
N GLU A 239 13.13 -11.05 12.83
CA GLU A 239 12.89 -10.93 11.39
C GLU A 239 13.19 -9.52 10.87
N TYR A 240 12.76 -8.47 11.58
CA TYR A 240 13.06 -7.08 11.22
C TYR A 240 14.49 -6.66 11.58
N ALA A 241 15.09 -7.24 12.61
CA ALA A 241 16.49 -7.00 12.96
C ALA A 241 17.44 -7.53 11.89
N GLU A 242 17.23 -8.76 11.39
CA GLU A 242 18.10 -9.41 10.40
C GLU A 242 17.72 -9.08 8.93
N HIS A 243 16.63 -8.35 8.66
CA HIS A 243 16.29 -7.87 7.31
C HIS A 243 17.14 -6.67 6.85
N ASP A 244 18.45 -6.91 6.68
CA ASP A 244 19.42 -6.01 6.06
C ASP A 244 20.40 -6.80 5.15
N PRO A 245 20.70 -6.34 3.92
CA PRO A 245 21.51 -7.13 2.99
C PRO A 245 23.02 -7.11 3.32
N VAL A 246 23.51 -6.14 4.09
CA VAL A 246 24.95 -6.00 4.43
C VAL A 246 25.29 -6.78 5.68
N ARG A 247 24.50 -6.63 6.74
CA ARG A 247 24.77 -7.21 8.08
C ARG A 247 23.77 -8.29 8.53
N GLY A 248 22.74 -8.57 7.74
CA GLY A 248 21.71 -9.55 8.08
C GLY A 248 22.21 -10.98 7.92
N ARG A 249 21.81 -11.83 8.86
CA ARG A 249 22.04 -13.28 8.87
C ARG A 249 20.91 -14.06 8.23
N ALA A 250 21.13 -15.36 8.00
CA ALA A 250 20.04 -16.28 7.67
C ALA A 250 19.10 -16.44 8.88
N LEU A 251 17.84 -16.76 8.60
CA LEU A 251 16.82 -17.02 9.61
C LEU A 251 16.30 -18.44 9.47
N ILE A 252 16.36 -19.20 10.56
CA ILE A 252 15.93 -20.60 10.64
C ILE A 252 14.65 -20.67 11.47
N GLN A 253 13.59 -21.28 10.94
CA GLN A 253 12.35 -21.53 11.69
C GLN A 253 11.90 -22.96 11.48
N GLU A 254 11.55 -23.67 12.55
CA GLU A 254 10.96 -25.01 12.42
C GLU A 254 9.48 -24.93 12.02
N HIS A 255 9.08 -25.72 11.03
CA HIS A 255 7.70 -25.94 10.57
C HIS A 255 7.46 -27.45 10.46
N ASP A 256 6.78 -28.04 11.46
CA ASP A 256 6.30 -29.42 11.46
C ASP A 256 7.38 -30.48 11.13
N GLY A 257 8.51 -30.48 11.85
CA GLY A 257 9.61 -31.44 11.63
C GLY A 257 10.47 -31.17 10.38
N ARG A 258 10.41 -29.95 9.84
CA ARG A 258 11.32 -29.41 8.82
C ARG A 258 11.79 -28.02 9.23
N TYR A 259 12.94 -27.60 8.70
CA TYR A 259 13.45 -26.25 8.85
C TYR A 259 13.18 -25.44 7.58
N LEU A 260 12.49 -24.31 7.75
CA LEU A 260 12.54 -23.19 6.83
C LEU A 260 13.85 -22.45 7.04
N ILE A 261 14.68 -22.40 6.01
CA ILE A 261 15.87 -21.57 5.94
C ILE A 261 15.55 -20.37 5.06
N VAL A 262 15.68 -19.15 5.57
CA VAL A 262 15.58 -17.91 4.81
C VAL A 262 16.95 -17.25 4.77
N ASN A 263 17.58 -17.23 3.59
CA ASN A 263 18.92 -16.68 3.41
C ASN A 263 18.93 -15.15 3.58
N PRO A 264 20.10 -14.53 3.86
CA PRO A 264 20.22 -13.07 3.98
C PRO A 264 19.66 -12.34 2.75
N PRO A 265 19.13 -11.12 2.90
CA PRO A 265 18.59 -10.37 1.76
C PRO A 265 19.64 -10.18 0.65
N ALA A 266 19.17 -10.20 -0.61
CA ALA A 266 20.00 -9.80 -1.74
C ALA A 266 20.36 -8.31 -1.64
N MET A 267 21.58 -7.96 -2.06
CA MET A 267 21.95 -6.55 -2.20
C MET A 267 21.00 -5.85 -3.20
N PRO A 268 20.64 -4.57 -2.99
CA PRO A 268 20.02 -3.77 -4.03
C PRO A 268 20.93 -3.68 -5.25
N LEU A 269 20.35 -3.73 -6.45
CA LEU A 269 21.06 -3.47 -7.71
C LEU A 269 21.84 -2.15 -7.64
N GLU A 270 23.03 -2.09 -8.22
CA GLU A 270 23.74 -0.82 -8.40
C GLU A 270 22.97 0.11 -9.36
N THR A 271 23.24 1.42 -9.33
CA THR A 271 22.63 2.40 -10.26
C THR A 271 22.72 1.97 -11.72
N LYS A 272 23.87 1.45 -12.19
CA LYS A 272 24.05 0.98 -13.57
C LYS A 272 23.20 -0.24 -13.92
N GLU A 273 22.94 -1.10 -12.95
CA GLU A 273 22.13 -2.30 -13.14
C GLU A 273 20.64 -1.97 -13.06
N LEU A 274 20.24 -1.08 -12.15
CA LEU A 274 18.88 -0.55 -12.08
C LEU A 274 18.53 0.28 -13.33
N ASP A 275 19.51 0.98 -13.90
CA ASP A 275 19.42 1.61 -15.23
C ASP A 275 19.22 0.55 -16.32
N ARG A 276 20.09 -0.50 -16.40
CA ARG A 276 19.92 -1.62 -17.36
C ARG A 276 18.54 -2.25 -17.25
N VAL A 277 18.05 -2.52 -16.03
CA VAL A 277 16.74 -3.16 -15.79
C VAL A 277 15.59 -2.26 -16.24
N ALA A 278 15.68 -0.94 -16.05
CA ALA A 278 14.64 -0.01 -16.50
C ALA A 278 14.67 0.27 -18.03
N GLU A 279 15.80 0.01 -18.69
CA GLU A 279 16.02 0.23 -20.13
C GLU A 279 15.91 -1.05 -20.98
N LEU A 280 15.42 -2.15 -20.40
CA LEU A 280 15.01 -3.34 -21.16
C LEU A 280 13.84 -2.99 -22.13
N PRO A 281 13.62 -3.79 -23.21
CA PRO A 281 12.67 -3.45 -24.28
C PRO A 281 11.21 -3.67 -23.89
N TYR A 282 10.74 -2.98 -22.85
CA TYR A 282 9.33 -2.96 -22.46
C TYR A 282 8.49 -2.23 -23.51
N THR A 283 7.40 -2.84 -23.96
CA THR A 283 6.39 -2.19 -24.85
C THR A 283 5.68 -1.02 -24.16
N LYS A 284 5.71 -1.02 -22.82
CA LYS A 284 5.02 -0.08 -21.94
C LYS A 284 3.50 -0.07 -22.15
N GLN A 285 2.93 -1.21 -22.54
CA GLN A 285 1.49 -1.43 -22.75
C GLN A 285 1.02 -2.74 -22.09
N TYR A 286 -0.30 -2.95 -22.05
CA TYR A 286 -0.89 -4.26 -21.78
C TYR A 286 -0.97 -5.09 -23.06
N HIS A 287 -1.04 -6.43 -22.95
CA HIS A 287 -1.09 -7.29 -24.13
C HIS A 287 -2.37 -7.04 -24.98
N PRO A 288 -2.29 -6.92 -26.32
CA PRO A 288 -3.45 -6.57 -27.16
C PRO A 288 -4.65 -7.52 -27.05
N MET A 289 -4.43 -8.77 -26.61
CA MET A 289 -5.50 -9.73 -26.28
C MET A 289 -6.57 -9.16 -25.33
N TYR A 290 -6.22 -8.14 -24.53
CA TYR A 290 -7.13 -7.51 -23.57
C TYR A 290 -7.95 -6.36 -24.16
N GLU A 291 -7.68 -5.88 -25.38
CA GLU A 291 -8.46 -4.80 -26.01
C GLU A 291 -9.95 -5.15 -26.17
N PRO A 292 -10.36 -6.35 -26.66
CA PRO A 292 -11.76 -6.75 -26.71
C PRO A 292 -12.42 -6.90 -25.32
N LEU A 293 -11.62 -6.97 -24.27
CA LEU A 293 -12.05 -7.09 -22.87
C LEU A 293 -12.05 -5.73 -22.13
N GLY A 294 -11.73 -4.62 -22.81
CA GLY A 294 -11.70 -3.27 -22.23
C GLY A 294 -10.35 -2.83 -21.66
N GLY A 295 -9.25 -3.49 -22.03
CA GLY A 295 -7.89 -3.18 -21.60
C GLY A 295 -7.60 -3.51 -20.14
N VAL A 296 -6.40 -3.15 -19.64
CA VAL A 296 -5.96 -3.38 -18.25
C VAL A 296 -5.78 -2.05 -17.51
N PRO A 297 -6.76 -1.60 -16.68
CA PRO A 297 -6.78 -0.24 -16.13
C PRO A 297 -5.62 0.14 -15.19
N ALA A 298 -4.94 -0.83 -14.59
CA ALA A 298 -3.76 -0.59 -13.75
C ALA A 298 -2.62 0.15 -14.49
N ILE A 299 -2.60 0.15 -15.83
CA ILE A 299 -1.61 0.90 -16.60
C ILE A 299 -1.75 2.42 -16.44
N GLU A 300 -2.96 2.95 -16.28
CA GLU A 300 -3.20 4.40 -16.43
C GLU A 300 -2.58 5.25 -15.29
N GLU A 301 -2.34 4.67 -14.11
CA GLU A 301 -1.60 5.32 -13.02
C GLU A 301 -0.08 5.41 -13.29
N VAL A 302 0.48 4.46 -14.03
CA VAL A 302 1.92 4.39 -14.36
C VAL A 302 2.24 4.90 -15.77
N LYS A 303 1.23 5.14 -16.60
CA LYS A 303 1.37 5.63 -17.96
C LYS A 303 1.95 7.05 -17.99
N PHE A 304 3.06 7.21 -18.70
CA PHE A 304 3.90 8.41 -18.69
C PHE A 304 4.43 8.81 -17.30
N SER A 305 4.53 7.85 -16.36
CA SER A 305 5.19 8.00 -15.06
C SER A 305 6.55 7.27 -15.10
N VAL A 306 7.56 7.78 -14.38
CA VAL A 306 8.90 7.17 -14.34
C VAL A 306 9.37 6.91 -12.90
N ILE A 307 9.77 5.67 -12.64
CA ILE A 307 10.34 5.25 -11.36
C ILE A 307 11.85 5.53 -11.37
N HIS A 308 12.34 6.29 -10.39
CA HIS A 308 13.76 6.65 -10.29
C HIS A 308 14.52 6.02 -9.11
N ASN A 309 13.82 5.36 -8.18
CA ASN A 309 14.42 4.73 -7.00
C ASN A 309 13.68 3.43 -6.58
N ARG A 310 14.33 2.66 -5.69
CA ARG A 310 13.73 1.52 -4.97
C ARG A 310 14.15 1.55 -3.50
N GLY A 311 13.41 0.85 -2.64
CA GLY A 311 13.63 0.79 -1.20
C GLY A 311 13.13 2.03 -0.45
N CYS A 312 12.99 1.94 0.87
CA CYS A 312 12.47 3.06 1.67
C CYS A 312 13.03 3.09 3.11
N PHE A 313 13.98 3.98 3.37
CA PHE A 313 14.53 4.18 4.72
C PHE A 313 13.53 4.81 5.71
N GLY A 314 12.37 5.26 5.21
CA GLY A 314 11.29 5.86 5.99
C GLY A 314 10.56 4.90 6.93
N GLY A 315 10.63 3.58 6.71
CA GLY A 315 10.42 2.54 7.72
C GLY A 315 9.13 2.59 8.58
N CYS A 316 7.97 2.87 7.98
CA CYS A 316 6.68 2.86 8.68
C CYS A 316 6.26 1.43 9.07
N ASN A 317 5.77 1.21 10.29
CA ASN A 317 5.48 -0.12 10.85
C ASN A 317 4.33 -0.90 10.16
N PHE A 318 3.43 -0.19 9.48
CA PHE A 318 2.31 -0.76 8.74
C PHE A 318 2.63 -1.02 7.25
N CYS A 319 3.84 -0.70 6.79
CA CYS A 319 4.16 -0.64 5.37
C CYS A 319 5.02 -1.83 4.91
N ALA A 320 4.50 -2.61 3.96
CA ALA A 320 5.18 -3.75 3.34
C ALA A 320 6.54 -3.39 2.71
N LEU A 321 6.73 -2.17 2.21
CA LEU A 321 7.93 -1.76 1.45
C LEU A 321 9.23 -2.06 2.20
N ALA A 322 9.27 -1.79 3.51
CA ALA A 322 10.48 -1.96 4.32
C ALA A 322 10.85 -3.42 4.61
N PHE A 323 9.93 -4.38 4.41
CA PHE A 323 10.11 -5.83 4.63
C PHE A 323 10.08 -6.66 3.34
N HIS A 324 9.83 -5.98 2.20
CA HIS A 324 9.87 -6.51 0.85
C HIS A 324 11.05 -5.89 0.07
N GLN A 325 11.01 -4.60 -0.26
CA GLN A 325 12.09 -3.92 -0.98
C GLN A 325 13.32 -3.60 -0.10
N GLY A 326 13.17 -3.70 1.23
CA GLY A 326 14.18 -3.28 2.19
C GLY A 326 14.22 -1.76 2.43
N ARG A 327 15.11 -1.35 3.34
CA ARG A 327 15.24 0.04 3.79
C ARG A 327 16.35 0.84 3.09
N MET A 328 17.33 0.18 2.45
CA MET A 328 18.37 0.87 1.67
C MET A 328 17.77 1.44 0.38
N VAL A 329 18.13 2.67 0.02
CA VAL A 329 17.66 3.33 -1.21
C VAL A 329 18.76 3.33 -2.26
N THR A 330 18.47 2.75 -3.42
CA THR A 330 19.26 2.95 -4.66
C THR A 330 18.42 3.66 -5.70
N SER A 331 19.08 4.48 -6.53
CA SER A 331 18.45 5.29 -7.56
C SER A 331 19.12 5.14 -8.93
N ARG A 332 18.34 5.39 -9.98
CA ARG A 332 18.78 5.47 -11.38
C ARG A 332 19.56 6.74 -11.68
N SER A 333 20.42 6.69 -12.69
CA SER A 333 21.12 7.86 -13.23
C SER A 333 20.13 8.86 -13.84
N HIS A 334 20.52 10.13 -13.94
CA HIS A 334 19.66 11.11 -14.63
C HIS A 334 19.59 10.77 -16.11
N GLU A 335 20.67 10.21 -16.65
CA GLU A 335 20.86 9.91 -18.05
C GLU A 335 19.95 8.75 -18.50
N SER A 336 19.75 7.73 -17.64
CA SER A 336 18.72 6.68 -17.84
C SER A 336 17.30 7.26 -17.88
N ILE A 337 16.97 8.10 -16.89
CA ILE A 337 15.63 8.69 -16.74
C ILE A 337 15.35 9.68 -17.89
N ILE A 338 16.37 10.39 -18.38
CA ILE A 338 16.29 11.28 -19.55
C ILE A 338 16.08 10.48 -20.83
N ARG A 339 16.78 9.34 -21.03
CA ARG A 339 16.52 8.46 -22.19
C ARG A 339 15.08 7.96 -22.18
N GLU A 340 14.59 7.46 -21.04
CA GLU A 340 13.21 6.98 -20.91
C GLU A 340 12.19 8.10 -21.16
N VAL A 341 12.32 9.27 -20.52
CA VAL A 341 11.41 10.40 -20.75
C VAL A 341 11.46 10.88 -22.21
N THR A 342 12.64 10.84 -22.86
CA THR A 342 12.78 11.18 -24.28
C THR A 342 12.07 10.16 -25.17
N ALA A 343 12.14 8.87 -24.86
CA ALA A 343 11.40 7.81 -25.56
C ALA A 343 9.88 7.94 -25.36
N LEU A 344 9.42 8.28 -24.14
CA LEU A 344 8.01 8.57 -23.86
C LEU A 344 7.46 9.71 -24.72
N THR A 345 8.29 10.68 -25.15
CA THR A 345 7.85 11.74 -26.09
C THR A 345 7.43 11.24 -27.47
N LYS A 346 7.72 9.99 -27.83
CA LYS A 346 7.44 9.40 -29.15
C LYS A 346 6.13 8.60 -29.21
N PHE A 347 5.47 8.38 -28.07
CA PHE A 347 4.17 7.69 -28.02
C PHE A 347 3.07 8.59 -28.62
N PRO A 348 2.19 8.09 -29.53
CA PRO A 348 1.18 8.92 -30.22
C PRO A 348 0.18 9.63 -29.29
N ASP A 349 -0.10 9.03 -28.13
CA ASP A 349 -0.99 9.58 -27.12
C ASP A 349 -0.27 10.49 -26.10
N PHE A 350 1.05 10.65 -26.15
CA PHE A 350 1.78 11.57 -25.27
C PHE A 350 1.41 13.03 -25.53
N LYS A 351 0.83 13.71 -24.53
CA LYS A 351 0.36 15.11 -24.65
C LYS A 351 1.32 16.15 -24.08
N GLY A 352 2.54 15.75 -23.68
CA GLY A 352 3.55 16.63 -23.09
C GLY A 352 3.57 16.64 -21.56
N TYR A 353 3.01 15.63 -20.90
CA TYR A 353 2.91 15.54 -19.45
C TYR A 353 3.60 14.26 -18.97
N ILE A 354 4.65 14.40 -18.15
CA ILE A 354 5.15 13.30 -17.33
C ILE A 354 4.32 13.31 -16.04
N ASN A 355 3.55 12.23 -15.85
CA ASN A 355 2.50 12.11 -14.84
C ASN A 355 3.06 11.98 -13.43
N ASP A 356 4.20 11.31 -13.27
CA ASP A 356 4.97 11.23 -12.04
C ASP A 356 6.46 11.00 -12.34
N VAL A 357 7.33 11.47 -11.46
CA VAL A 357 8.75 11.08 -11.37
C VAL A 357 8.96 10.73 -9.91
N GLY A 358 9.00 9.44 -9.58
CA GLY A 358 8.87 8.99 -8.20
C GLY A 358 9.28 7.55 -7.91
N GLY A 359 8.57 6.94 -6.96
CA GLY A 359 8.87 5.63 -6.37
C GLY A 359 8.45 5.56 -4.90
N PRO A 360 9.01 4.64 -4.08
CA PRO A 360 8.60 4.37 -2.69
C PRO A 360 8.49 5.63 -1.79
N SER A 361 9.35 6.62 -2.01
CA SER A 361 9.01 8.02 -1.81
C SER A 361 9.78 8.85 -2.83
N ALA A 362 9.12 9.85 -3.42
CA ALA A 362 9.68 10.59 -4.55
C ALA A 362 10.92 11.40 -4.19
N ASN A 363 10.99 11.93 -2.97
CA ASN A 363 12.09 12.81 -2.56
C ASN A 363 13.31 12.09 -1.96
N PHE A 364 13.47 10.78 -2.19
CA PHE A 364 14.68 10.03 -1.82
C PHE A 364 15.55 9.76 -3.06
N ARG A 365 16.84 10.12 -3.03
CA ARG A 365 17.78 9.83 -4.14
C ARG A 365 19.02 9.03 -3.74
N HIS A 366 19.38 8.96 -2.47
CA HIS A 366 20.57 8.26 -1.97
C HIS A 366 20.30 7.56 -0.63
N HIS A 367 21.31 6.84 -0.13
CA HIS A 367 21.37 6.38 1.25
C HIS A 367 21.04 7.51 2.25
N SER A 368 20.35 7.19 3.34
CA SER A 368 19.99 8.20 4.35
C SER A 368 21.16 8.63 5.23
N CYS A 369 22.29 7.93 5.19
CA CYS A 369 23.56 8.45 5.72
C CYS A 369 24.78 7.77 5.09
N LYS A 370 25.92 8.48 5.12
CA LYS A 370 27.21 8.04 4.54
C LYS A 370 27.76 6.73 5.12
N LYS A 371 27.25 6.26 6.27
CA LYS A 371 27.64 4.98 6.90
C LYS A 371 26.97 3.75 6.26
N GLN A 372 25.81 3.90 5.61
CA GLN A 372 25.04 2.76 5.09
C GLN A 372 25.77 1.98 3.99
N ALA A 373 26.58 2.67 3.19
CA ALA A 373 27.41 2.05 2.14
C ALA A 373 28.51 1.09 2.68
N LYS A 374 28.72 1.02 4.01
CA LYS A 374 29.69 0.13 4.66
C LYS A 374 29.09 -0.74 5.77
N CYS A 375 28.06 -0.25 6.47
CA CYS A 375 27.52 -0.88 7.67
C CYS A 375 26.05 -1.33 7.52
N GLY A 376 25.44 -1.14 6.35
CA GLY A 376 24.00 -1.36 6.16
C GLY A 376 23.14 -0.40 6.99
N MET A 377 21.89 -0.79 7.17
CA MET A 377 20.92 -0.09 8.02
C MET A 377 21.13 -0.44 9.49
N CYS A 378 21.02 0.55 10.37
CA CYS A 378 20.94 0.30 11.82
C CYS A 378 19.77 -0.66 12.13
N ALA A 379 20.03 -1.68 12.96
CA ALA A 379 18.99 -2.60 13.46
C ALA A 379 17.95 -1.82 14.27
N ASP A 380 18.33 -1.36 15.47
CA ASP A 380 17.42 -0.80 16.47
C ASP A 380 17.16 0.71 16.30
N ARG A 381 17.39 1.27 15.10
CA ARG A 381 17.21 2.71 14.83
C ARG A 381 16.57 3.00 13.48
N ARG A 382 15.50 3.79 13.52
CA ARG A 382 14.83 4.40 12.36
C ARG A 382 15.58 5.67 11.92
N CYS A 383 15.42 6.06 10.65
CA CYS A 383 16.16 7.22 10.10
C CYS A 383 15.46 8.56 10.32
N LEU A 384 14.13 8.55 10.48
CA LEU A 384 13.26 9.74 10.45
C LEU A 384 12.26 9.84 11.61
N ALA A 385 12.03 8.77 12.38
CA ALA A 385 10.90 8.67 13.30
C ALA A 385 11.32 8.09 14.68
N PRO A 386 10.78 8.60 15.80
CA PRO A 386 9.91 9.77 15.88
C PRO A 386 10.62 11.09 15.57
N THR A 387 11.95 11.11 15.75
CA THR A 387 12.83 12.23 15.38
C THR A 387 13.84 11.82 14.30
N PRO A 388 14.26 12.75 13.43
CA PRO A 388 15.34 12.53 12.47
C PRO A 388 16.66 12.14 13.13
N CYS A 389 17.40 11.23 12.48
CA CYS A 389 18.71 10.80 12.96
C CYS A 389 19.75 11.93 12.78
N PRO A 390 20.59 12.27 13.78
CA PRO A 390 21.63 13.30 13.62
C PRO A 390 22.73 13.00 12.58
N ASN A 391 22.71 11.83 11.94
CA ASN A 391 23.60 11.45 10.84
C ASN A 391 22.86 11.49 9.47
N LEU A 392 21.60 11.94 9.43
CA LEU A 392 20.77 11.99 8.22
C LEU A 392 21.40 12.93 7.19
N ASP A 393 21.69 12.40 6.00
CA ASP A 393 21.98 13.21 4.81
C ASP A 393 20.63 13.66 4.24
N ALA A 394 20.23 14.90 4.53
CA ALA A 394 19.00 15.51 4.02
C ALA A 394 19.33 16.50 2.89
N ASP A 395 19.48 15.95 1.69
CA ASP A 395 19.70 16.72 0.45
C ASP A 395 18.66 16.35 -0.61
N HIS A 396 18.22 17.35 -1.36
CA HIS A 396 17.36 17.23 -2.54
C HIS A 396 18.00 17.79 -3.82
N SER A 397 19.26 18.25 -3.77
CA SER A 397 19.96 18.90 -4.90
C SER A 397 19.96 18.03 -6.17
N ASP A 398 20.21 16.72 -6.02
CA ASP A 398 20.19 15.75 -7.11
C ASP A 398 18.79 15.57 -7.72
N TYR A 399 17.75 15.49 -6.88
CA TYR A 399 16.36 15.37 -7.33
C TYR A 399 15.87 16.64 -8.03
N LEU A 400 16.24 17.80 -7.48
CA LEU A 400 16.00 19.11 -8.07
C LEU A 400 16.68 19.26 -9.44
N ALA A 401 17.93 18.82 -9.56
CA ALA A 401 18.66 18.80 -10.83
C ALA A 401 18.01 17.87 -11.85
N LEU A 402 17.55 16.67 -11.44
CA LEU A 402 16.79 15.77 -12.30
C LEU A 402 15.51 16.42 -12.82
N LEU A 403 14.64 16.91 -11.92
CA LEU A 403 13.36 17.54 -12.28
C LEU A 403 13.55 18.75 -13.21
N ARG A 404 14.62 19.53 -13.01
CA ARG A 404 15.02 20.62 -13.91
C ARG A 404 15.51 20.12 -15.27
N LYS A 405 16.36 19.08 -15.34
CA LYS A 405 16.80 18.44 -16.60
C LYS A 405 15.60 17.92 -17.41
N LEU A 406 14.70 17.15 -16.79
CA LEU A 406 13.53 16.54 -17.45
C LEU A 406 12.55 17.58 -18.04
N ARG A 407 12.42 18.75 -17.40
CA ARG A 407 11.61 19.88 -17.89
C ARG A 407 12.14 20.54 -19.17
N GLN A 408 13.38 20.28 -19.59
CA GLN A 408 13.98 20.83 -20.81
C GLN A 408 13.94 19.87 -22.00
N ILE A 409 13.42 18.64 -21.83
CA ILE A 409 13.34 17.64 -22.90
C ILE A 409 12.32 18.10 -23.96
N PRO A 410 12.69 18.21 -25.26
CA PRO A 410 11.77 18.63 -26.31
C PRO A 410 10.49 17.78 -26.36
N GLY A 411 9.34 18.45 -26.31
CA GLY A 411 8.00 17.83 -26.24
C GLY A 411 7.42 17.75 -24.83
N VAL A 412 8.24 17.84 -23.76
CA VAL A 412 7.76 17.91 -22.37
C VAL A 412 7.28 19.33 -22.05
N LYS A 413 6.03 19.46 -21.60
CA LYS A 413 5.40 20.72 -21.16
C LYS A 413 5.34 20.84 -19.65
N LYS A 414 5.16 19.71 -18.95
CA LYS A 414 5.18 19.58 -17.49
C LYS A 414 5.78 18.24 -17.08
N VAL A 415 6.43 18.27 -15.92
CA VAL A 415 6.85 17.09 -15.15
C VAL A 415 6.17 17.23 -13.80
N PHE A 416 5.41 16.23 -13.36
CA PHE A 416 4.74 16.26 -12.07
C PHE A 416 5.37 15.31 -11.06
N VAL A 417 5.08 15.56 -9.78
CA VAL A 417 5.37 14.65 -8.67
C VAL A 417 4.04 14.31 -8.01
N ARG A 418 3.54 13.10 -8.28
CA ARG A 418 2.31 12.51 -7.73
C ARG A 418 2.59 11.36 -6.76
N SER A 419 3.79 10.79 -6.77
CA SER A 419 4.27 9.91 -5.70
C SER A 419 4.32 10.64 -4.35
N GLY A 420 4.13 9.92 -3.25
CA GLY A 420 4.13 10.49 -1.91
C GLY A 420 5.51 10.99 -1.49
N ILE A 421 5.58 12.20 -0.93
CA ILE A 421 6.81 12.75 -0.35
C ILE A 421 6.87 12.56 1.18
N ARG A 422 8.08 12.36 1.70
CA ARG A 422 8.39 12.47 3.13
C ARG A 422 8.63 13.94 3.47
N TYR A 423 7.57 14.59 3.97
CA TYR A 423 7.57 15.99 4.37
C TYR A 423 8.55 16.28 5.53
N ASP A 424 8.80 15.29 6.37
CA ASP A 424 9.78 15.28 7.45
C ASP A 424 11.22 15.31 6.89
N TYR A 425 11.56 14.40 5.97
CA TYR A 425 12.85 14.48 5.27
C TYR A 425 13.05 15.80 4.51
N MET A 426 11.97 16.37 3.95
CA MET A 426 11.97 17.67 3.25
C MET A 426 12.03 18.90 4.19
N LEU A 427 11.85 18.73 5.50
CA LEU A 427 12.05 19.80 6.48
C LEU A 427 13.48 19.84 7.04
N GLU A 428 14.19 18.71 7.02
CA GLU A 428 15.60 18.62 7.45
C GLU A 428 16.59 19.15 6.39
N ASP A 429 16.15 19.30 5.14
CA ASP A 429 16.95 19.98 4.11
C ASP A 429 17.04 21.49 4.40
N LYS A 430 18.28 21.98 4.39
CA LYS A 430 18.64 23.38 4.68
C LYS A 430 18.45 24.30 3.47
N ASN A 431 18.20 23.75 2.28
CA ASN A 431 17.90 24.52 1.07
C ASN A 431 16.41 24.43 0.68
N ASP A 432 15.73 25.58 0.71
CA ASP A 432 14.33 25.72 0.29
C ASP A 432 14.11 25.59 -1.23
N ASP A 433 15.17 25.58 -2.05
CA ASP A 433 15.08 25.51 -3.53
C ASP A 433 14.22 24.35 -4.04
N PHE A 434 14.34 23.16 -3.46
CA PHE A 434 13.54 22.01 -3.89
C PHE A 434 12.05 22.20 -3.58
N PHE A 435 11.73 22.68 -2.37
CA PHE A 435 10.35 22.99 -1.96
C PHE A 435 9.77 24.10 -2.88
N ALA A 436 10.57 25.13 -3.16
CA ALA A 436 10.19 26.21 -4.06
C ALA A 436 9.92 25.73 -5.49
N GLU A 437 10.79 24.88 -6.06
CA GLU A 437 10.61 24.28 -7.38
C GLU A 437 9.36 23.38 -7.43
N LEU A 438 9.18 22.52 -6.42
CA LEU A 438 8.06 21.59 -6.28
C LEU A 438 6.71 22.33 -6.36
N VAL A 439 6.54 23.36 -5.53
CA VAL A 439 5.33 24.21 -5.52
C VAL A 439 5.19 24.99 -6.83
N LYS A 440 6.28 25.59 -7.34
CA LYS A 440 6.22 26.45 -8.51
C LYS A 440 5.90 25.70 -9.81
N TYR A 441 6.34 24.44 -9.96
CA TYR A 441 6.28 23.72 -11.24
C TYR A 441 5.70 22.29 -11.22
N HIS A 442 5.79 21.54 -10.12
CA HIS A 442 5.65 20.07 -10.15
C HIS A 442 4.38 19.52 -9.47
N ILE A 443 3.62 20.33 -8.73
CA ILE A 443 2.33 19.92 -8.14
C ILE A 443 1.18 20.20 -9.12
N SER A 444 0.51 19.14 -9.60
CA SER A 444 -0.68 19.23 -10.47
C SER A 444 -1.97 19.51 -9.68
N GLY A 445 -1.98 20.60 -8.90
CA GLY A 445 -3.12 21.03 -8.08
C GLY A 445 -3.28 20.31 -6.73
N GLN A 446 -2.85 19.06 -6.60
CA GLN A 446 -2.87 18.30 -5.34
C GLN A 446 -1.50 17.72 -5.00
N LEU A 447 -1.06 17.88 -3.74
CA LEU A 447 0.13 17.25 -3.19
C LEU A 447 -0.27 16.14 -2.20
N LYS A 448 0.22 14.92 -2.44
CA LYS A 448 0.00 13.75 -1.58
C LYS A 448 1.05 13.68 -0.48
N VAL A 449 0.60 13.74 0.77
CA VAL A 449 1.44 13.56 1.97
C VAL A 449 0.67 12.73 3.00
N ALA A 450 1.40 12.00 3.83
CA ALA A 450 0.79 11.05 4.76
C ALA A 450 1.18 11.38 6.20
N PRO A 451 0.42 12.22 6.93
CA PRO A 451 0.55 12.33 8.38
C PRO A 451 0.05 11.07 9.11
N GLU A 452 -0.89 10.32 8.52
CA GLU A 452 -1.58 9.12 9.07
C GLU A 452 -2.47 9.39 10.29
N HIS A 453 -1.97 10.08 11.31
CA HIS A 453 -2.68 10.42 12.55
C HIS A 453 -2.32 11.84 13.05
N CYS A 454 -2.87 12.26 14.19
CA CYS A 454 -2.50 13.53 14.86
C CYS A 454 -2.15 13.37 16.36
N ILE A 455 -1.95 12.13 16.82
CA ILE A 455 -1.65 11.81 18.22
C ILE A 455 -0.30 11.12 18.25
N ASP A 456 0.64 11.70 18.99
CA ASP A 456 2.05 11.36 18.88
C ASP A 456 2.36 9.92 19.30
N GLY A 457 1.71 9.41 20.36
CA GLY A 457 1.83 7.99 20.75
C GLY A 457 1.29 7.01 19.69
N VAL A 458 0.31 7.40 18.88
CA VAL A 458 -0.15 6.59 17.73
C VAL A 458 0.88 6.67 16.59
N LEU A 459 1.45 7.85 16.36
CA LEU A 459 2.49 8.06 15.36
C LEU A 459 3.78 7.28 15.69
N ASP A 460 4.12 7.14 16.98
CA ASP A 460 5.21 6.28 17.47
C ASP A 460 4.97 4.80 17.07
N TYR A 461 3.81 4.23 17.39
CA TYR A 461 3.44 2.87 16.96
C TYR A 461 3.33 2.71 15.44
N MET A 462 3.03 3.77 14.69
CA MET A 462 3.08 3.78 13.23
C MET A 462 4.51 3.89 12.67
N GLY A 463 5.51 4.29 13.46
CA GLY A 463 6.86 4.60 12.99
C GLY A 463 6.92 5.89 12.18
N LYS A 464 6.20 6.93 12.62
CA LYS A 464 6.02 8.23 11.97
C LYS A 464 6.57 9.37 12.85
N PRO A 465 6.92 10.54 12.28
CA PRO A 465 7.20 11.74 13.07
C PRO A 465 5.92 12.27 13.73
N HIS A 466 6.10 13.05 14.80
CA HIS A 466 5.03 13.71 15.56
C HIS A 466 4.30 14.80 14.76
N ILE A 467 3.09 15.17 15.19
CA ILE A 467 2.16 16.01 14.41
C ILE A 467 2.68 17.43 14.17
N ASP A 468 3.55 17.95 15.04
CA ASP A 468 4.14 19.28 14.92
C ASP A 468 5.02 19.42 13.66
N VAL A 469 5.71 18.35 13.25
CA VAL A 469 6.49 18.28 12.00
C VAL A 469 5.58 18.48 10.78
N TYR A 470 4.37 17.92 10.83
CA TYR A 470 3.39 18.13 9.77
C TYR A 470 2.79 19.55 9.78
N GLU A 471 2.58 20.15 10.96
CA GLU A 471 2.13 21.54 11.08
C GLU A 471 3.17 22.52 10.51
N LYS A 472 4.45 22.34 10.87
CA LYS A 472 5.60 23.09 10.33
C LYS A 472 5.68 22.99 8.81
N PHE A 473 5.49 21.78 8.25
CA PHE A 473 5.42 21.56 6.82
C PHE A 473 4.24 22.31 6.19
N MET A 474 3.05 22.25 6.79
CA MET A 474 1.86 22.93 6.27
C MET A 474 2.01 24.46 6.24
N ASP A 475 2.66 25.04 7.24
CA ASP A 475 2.93 26.48 7.27
C ASP A 475 3.98 26.89 6.22
N LYS A 476 5.06 26.11 6.05
CA LYS A 476 6.07 26.31 4.99
C LYS A 476 5.42 26.19 3.60
N TYR A 477 4.57 25.18 3.40
CA TYR A 477 3.78 24.95 2.19
C TYR A 477 2.84 26.11 1.86
N LYS A 478 2.10 26.62 2.85
CA LYS A 478 1.18 27.76 2.70
C LYS A 478 1.94 29.04 2.33
N LYS A 479 3.07 29.32 2.99
CA LYS A 479 3.95 30.45 2.67
C LYS A 479 4.46 30.37 1.22
N MET A 480 4.89 29.19 0.76
CA MET A 480 5.34 29.00 -0.63
C MET A 480 4.21 29.10 -1.66
N ASN A 481 3.01 28.58 -1.36
CA ASN A 481 1.85 28.74 -2.24
C ASN A 481 1.47 30.21 -2.44
N ASN A 482 1.38 30.96 -1.35
CA ASN A 482 1.14 32.41 -1.39
C ASN A 482 2.24 33.15 -2.17
N ARG A 483 3.53 32.81 -1.94
CA ARG A 483 4.68 33.42 -2.63
C ARG A 483 4.68 33.23 -4.14
N PHE A 484 4.13 32.11 -4.63
CA PHE A 484 4.10 31.76 -6.05
C PHE A 484 2.70 31.84 -6.68
N SER A 485 1.75 32.49 -6.00
CA SER A 485 0.34 32.62 -6.40
C SER A 485 -0.28 31.30 -6.86
N LYS A 486 -0.16 30.27 -6.02
CA LYS A 486 -0.65 28.90 -6.29
C LYS A 486 -1.89 28.58 -5.48
N GLU A 487 -2.86 27.97 -6.15
CA GLU A 487 -4.03 27.32 -5.53
C GLU A 487 -3.82 25.80 -5.55
N GLN A 488 -2.81 25.30 -4.81
CA GLN A 488 -2.52 23.87 -4.71
C GLN A 488 -2.88 23.37 -3.31
N TYR A 489 -3.59 22.25 -3.24
CA TYR A 489 -4.13 21.68 -2.01
C TYR A 489 -3.32 20.47 -1.54
N VAL A 490 -3.25 20.28 -0.22
CA VAL A 490 -2.62 19.10 0.38
C VAL A 490 -3.70 18.06 0.66
N VAL A 491 -3.52 16.85 0.12
CA VAL A 491 -4.37 15.68 0.40
C VAL A 491 -3.67 14.84 1.47
N PRO A 492 -4.14 14.87 2.74
CA PRO A 492 -3.57 14.07 3.81
C PRO A 492 -4.08 12.63 3.73
N TYR A 493 -3.17 11.67 3.67
CA TYR A 493 -3.48 10.27 3.97
C TYR A 493 -3.59 10.09 5.48
N LEU A 494 -4.67 9.43 5.90
CA LEU A 494 -5.11 9.28 7.29
C LEU A 494 -5.68 7.88 7.51
N MET A 495 -5.39 7.28 8.66
CA MET A 495 -5.66 5.88 8.96
C MET A 495 -6.45 5.72 10.27
N SER A 496 -7.64 5.10 10.19
CA SER A 496 -8.38 4.64 11.39
C SER A 496 -7.87 3.29 11.88
N SER A 497 -8.11 2.99 13.17
CA SER A 497 -8.04 1.64 13.74
C SER A 497 -6.66 0.98 13.72
N HIS A 498 -5.59 1.77 13.63
CA HIS A 498 -4.21 1.29 13.75
C HIS A 498 -3.90 0.92 15.23
N PRO A 499 -3.12 -0.13 15.53
CA PRO A 499 -2.77 -0.51 16.90
C PRO A 499 -2.17 0.65 17.71
N GLY A 500 -2.76 0.94 18.86
CA GLY A 500 -2.48 2.11 19.70
C GLY A 500 -3.49 3.24 19.56
N SER A 501 -4.26 3.32 18.46
CA SER A 501 -5.31 4.34 18.26
C SER A 501 -6.62 3.92 18.93
N THR A 502 -6.93 4.48 20.09
CA THR A 502 -8.21 4.26 20.81
C THR A 502 -9.38 5.03 20.18
N LEU A 503 -10.60 4.79 20.69
CA LEU A 503 -11.76 5.60 20.30
C LEU A 503 -11.60 7.09 20.66
N ALA A 504 -10.92 7.40 21.78
CA ALA A 504 -10.63 8.78 22.18
C ALA A 504 -9.65 9.46 21.22
N ASP A 505 -8.62 8.74 20.75
CA ASP A 505 -7.66 9.23 19.77
C ASP A 505 -8.33 9.52 18.41
N ALA A 506 -9.29 8.68 18.02
CA ALA A 506 -10.11 8.90 16.82
C ALA A 506 -11.06 10.12 16.95
N VAL A 507 -11.57 10.41 18.15
CA VAL A 507 -12.33 11.64 18.42
C VAL A 507 -11.42 12.86 18.33
N ALA A 508 -10.25 12.83 18.97
CA ALA A 508 -9.26 13.91 18.92
C ALA A 508 -8.78 14.20 17.49
N LEU A 509 -8.66 13.17 16.64
CA LEU A 509 -8.37 13.33 15.21
C LEU A 509 -9.55 13.94 14.43
N ALA A 510 -10.80 13.62 14.76
CA ALA A 510 -11.96 14.30 14.19
C ALA A 510 -12.04 15.79 14.60
N GLU A 511 -11.76 16.10 15.87
CA GLU A 511 -11.66 17.48 16.38
C GLU A 511 -10.53 18.26 15.69
N TYR A 512 -9.35 17.65 15.52
CA TYR A 512 -8.22 18.22 14.78
C TYR A 512 -8.61 18.57 13.34
N LEU A 513 -9.26 17.64 12.63
CA LEU A 513 -9.71 17.88 11.26
C LEU A 513 -10.77 18.96 11.18
N ASN A 514 -11.74 19.00 12.12
CA ASN A 514 -12.75 20.05 12.18
C ASN A 514 -12.11 21.43 12.43
N LYS A 515 -11.18 21.53 13.40
CA LYS A 515 -10.41 22.74 13.73
C LYS A 515 -9.55 23.23 12.56
N LYS A 516 -9.01 22.33 11.73
CA LYS A 516 -8.27 22.67 10.50
C LYS A 516 -9.18 22.87 9.27
N GLY A 517 -10.50 22.75 9.41
CA GLY A 517 -11.48 22.92 8.33
C GLY A 517 -11.48 21.81 7.26
N ARG A 518 -10.85 20.66 7.53
CA ARG A 518 -10.61 19.60 6.54
C ARG A 518 -11.60 18.45 6.69
N GLN A 519 -11.92 17.78 5.59
CA GLN A 519 -12.76 16.58 5.56
C GLN A 519 -12.17 15.58 4.55
N PRO A 520 -11.64 14.43 4.99
CA PRO A 520 -11.08 13.43 4.07
C PRO A 520 -12.19 12.60 3.41
N GLU A 521 -12.36 12.74 2.10
CA GLU A 521 -13.24 11.86 1.29
C GLU A 521 -12.72 10.43 1.24
N GLN A 522 -11.39 10.30 1.14
CA GLN A 522 -10.66 9.04 1.21
C GLN A 522 -10.03 8.91 2.59
N VAL A 523 -10.39 7.85 3.29
CA VAL A 523 -9.84 7.46 4.60
C VAL A 523 -9.38 6.01 4.48
N GLN A 524 -8.18 5.69 4.93
CA GLN A 524 -7.74 4.31 5.05
C GLN A 524 -8.21 3.76 6.40
N ASP A 525 -8.64 2.50 6.43
CA ASP A 525 -8.79 1.75 7.68
C ASP A 525 -7.61 0.80 7.77
N PHE A 526 -7.02 0.63 8.95
CA PHE A 526 -5.83 -0.19 9.11
C PHE A 526 -6.11 -1.62 8.64
N TYR A 527 -5.26 -2.09 7.73
CA TYR A 527 -5.30 -3.43 7.15
C TYR A 527 -4.09 -4.22 7.67
N PRO A 528 -4.29 -5.33 8.41
CA PRO A 528 -3.19 -6.14 8.92
C PRO A 528 -2.50 -6.90 7.78
N THR A 529 -1.52 -6.24 7.17
CA THR A 529 -0.68 -6.75 6.08
C THR A 529 0.33 -7.76 6.63
N PRO A 530 0.44 -8.99 6.08
CA PRO A 530 1.35 -10.02 6.58
C PRO A 530 2.79 -9.54 6.73
N GLY A 531 3.50 -10.09 7.72
CA GLY A 531 4.91 -9.78 7.96
C GLY A 531 5.22 -8.34 8.40
N THR A 532 4.24 -7.49 8.72
CA THR A 532 4.48 -6.11 9.17
C THR A 532 4.40 -5.96 10.70
N VAL A 533 5.23 -5.06 11.27
CA VAL A 533 5.25 -4.77 12.72
C VAL A 533 3.86 -4.41 13.26
N SER A 534 3.08 -3.60 12.54
CA SER A 534 1.71 -3.27 12.98
C SER A 534 0.73 -4.45 12.89
N THR A 535 0.99 -5.45 12.05
CA THR A 535 0.21 -6.71 12.05
C THR A 535 0.56 -7.60 13.23
N CYS A 536 1.84 -7.63 13.65
CA CYS A 536 2.21 -8.22 14.93
C CYS A 536 1.47 -7.53 16.08
N MET A 537 1.53 -6.20 16.17
CA MET A 537 0.81 -5.43 17.20
C MET A 537 -0.70 -5.75 17.20
N TYR A 538 -1.34 -5.80 16.03
CA TYR A 538 -2.76 -6.14 15.88
C TYR A 538 -3.09 -7.56 16.36
N TYR A 539 -2.29 -8.55 15.98
CA TYR A 539 -2.51 -9.95 16.35
C TYR A 539 -2.28 -10.18 17.85
N THR A 540 -1.13 -9.73 18.35
CA THR A 540 -0.60 -10.05 19.68
C THR A 540 -1.11 -9.12 20.78
N GLY A 541 -1.40 -7.86 20.48
CA GLY A 541 -1.51 -6.80 21.49
C GLY A 541 -0.16 -6.38 22.08
N ILE A 542 0.96 -6.63 21.39
CA ILE A 542 2.34 -6.37 21.85
C ILE A 542 3.12 -5.64 20.76
N ASP A 543 3.83 -4.57 21.11
CA ASP A 543 4.86 -3.98 20.24
C ASP A 543 6.11 -4.88 20.25
N PRO A 544 6.52 -5.48 19.12
CA PRO A 544 7.70 -6.35 19.09
C PRO A 544 9.02 -5.60 19.34
N MET A 545 9.06 -4.28 19.20
CA MET A 545 10.27 -3.48 19.40
C MET A 545 10.53 -3.15 20.87
N THR A 546 9.48 -2.80 21.63
CA THR A 546 9.56 -2.42 23.05
C THR A 546 9.12 -3.54 23.99
N MET A 547 8.47 -4.59 23.46
CA MET A 547 7.92 -5.71 24.20
C MET A 547 6.81 -5.34 25.21
N THR A 548 6.16 -4.18 25.03
CA THR A 548 5.06 -3.66 25.85
C THR A 548 3.67 -3.94 25.24
N SER A 549 2.63 -3.90 26.09
CA SER A 549 1.23 -4.04 25.65
C SER A 549 0.77 -2.86 24.77
N VAL A 550 -0.07 -3.13 23.78
CA VAL A 550 -0.65 -2.16 22.84
C VAL A 550 -2.16 -2.42 22.68
N TYR A 551 -2.98 -1.38 22.78
CA TYR A 551 -4.42 -1.46 22.51
C TYR A 551 -4.69 -1.77 21.02
N VAL A 552 -5.71 -2.59 20.73
CA VAL A 552 -6.08 -2.94 19.35
C VAL A 552 -7.60 -2.89 19.19
N ALA A 553 -8.09 -2.06 18.26
CA ALA A 553 -9.47 -2.08 17.81
C ALA A 553 -9.75 -3.37 17.00
N LYS A 554 -10.28 -4.41 17.65
CA LYS A 554 -10.49 -5.74 17.04
C LYS A 554 -11.89 -5.93 16.49
N THR A 555 -12.92 -5.27 17.04
CA THR A 555 -14.30 -5.50 16.58
C THR A 555 -14.63 -4.70 15.33
N PHE A 556 -15.46 -5.26 14.43
CA PHE A 556 -15.92 -4.55 13.23
C PHE A 556 -16.61 -3.22 13.56
N HIS A 557 -17.37 -3.18 14.67
CA HIS A 557 -18.14 -2.02 15.10
C HIS A 557 -17.24 -0.88 15.58
N GLU A 558 -16.27 -1.18 16.44
CA GLU A 558 -15.25 -0.28 16.94
C GLU A 558 -14.42 0.35 15.81
N LYS A 559 -13.94 -0.47 14.85
CA LYS A 559 -13.27 0.04 13.64
C LYS A 559 -14.20 0.91 12.79
N ALA A 560 -15.47 0.54 12.67
CA ALA A 560 -16.47 1.33 11.93
C ALA A 560 -16.79 2.68 12.61
N MET A 561 -16.76 2.74 13.94
CA MET A 561 -16.90 3.97 14.74
C MET A 561 -15.70 4.90 14.56
N GLN A 562 -14.47 4.42 14.72
CA GLN A 562 -13.26 5.22 14.45
C GLN A 562 -13.24 5.75 13.01
N ARG A 563 -13.60 4.90 12.03
CA ARG A 563 -13.71 5.31 10.63
C ARG A 563 -14.85 6.32 10.39
N ALA A 564 -15.96 6.23 11.12
CA ALA A 564 -17.07 7.16 11.01
C ALA A 564 -16.71 8.55 11.55
N LEU A 565 -15.94 8.62 12.64
CA LEU A 565 -15.41 9.87 13.20
C LEU A 565 -14.56 10.65 12.19
N LEU A 566 -13.72 9.97 11.41
CA LEU A 566 -12.94 10.60 10.33
C LEU A 566 -13.78 11.17 9.17
N GLN A 567 -15.03 10.73 9.00
CA GLN A 567 -15.92 11.20 7.93
C GLN A 567 -17.23 11.80 8.46
N TRP A 568 -17.17 12.44 9.62
CA TRP A 568 -18.31 12.73 10.49
C TRP A 568 -19.48 13.52 9.85
N LYS A 569 -19.21 14.36 8.84
CA LYS A 569 -20.27 15.13 8.13
C LYS A 569 -21.09 14.29 7.14
N ARG A 570 -20.70 13.03 6.87
CA ARG A 570 -21.48 12.10 6.03
C ARG A 570 -22.81 11.73 6.70
N PRO A 571 -23.97 11.97 6.06
CA PRO A 571 -25.27 11.61 6.63
C PRO A 571 -25.41 10.12 6.96
N ASP A 572 -24.81 9.23 6.15
CA ASP A 572 -24.83 7.78 6.36
C ASP A 572 -23.96 7.30 7.54
N LYS A 573 -23.06 8.15 8.06
CA LYS A 573 -22.19 7.85 9.21
C LYS A 573 -22.69 8.45 10.53
N ARG A 574 -23.58 9.44 10.48
CA ARG A 574 -24.00 10.22 11.65
C ARG A 574 -24.47 9.39 12.87
N LYS A 575 -25.11 8.23 12.66
CA LYS A 575 -25.49 7.33 13.77
C LYS A 575 -24.26 6.81 14.53
N LEU A 576 -23.31 6.21 13.81
CA LEU A 576 -22.04 5.70 14.37
C LEU A 576 -21.21 6.82 15.01
N VAL A 577 -21.30 8.06 14.52
CA VAL A 577 -20.61 9.21 15.14
C VAL A 577 -21.25 9.58 16.48
N ILE A 578 -22.58 9.64 16.57
CA ILE A 578 -23.29 9.91 17.84
C ILE A 578 -23.04 8.78 18.87
N GLU A 579 -22.96 7.54 18.39
CA GLU A 579 -22.62 6.36 19.18
C GLU A 579 -21.18 6.43 19.72
N ALA A 580 -20.21 6.63 18.82
CA ALA A 580 -18.79 6.79 19.16
C ALA A 580 -18.53 7.95 20.16
N LEU A 581 -19.21 9.08 19.97
CA LEU A 581 -19.10 10.23 20.89
C LEU A 581 -19.69 9.93 22.27
N LYS A 582 -20.75 9.12 22.37
CA LYS A 582 -21.29 8.69 23.66
C LYS A 582 -20.38 7.70 24.37
N GLU A 583 -19.86 6.72 23.64
CA GLU A 583 -18.94 5.71 24.19
C GLU A 583 -17.61 6.35 24.64
N ALA A 584 -17.13 7.37 23.93
CA ALA A 584 -15.97 8.18 24.33
C ALA A 584 -16.27 9.25 25.42
N GLY A 585 -17.52 9.39 25.88
CA GLY A 585 -17.92 10.41 26.88
C GLY A 585 -17.90 11.85 26.37
N ARG A 586 -17.89 12.06 25.05
CA ARG A 586 -17.74 13.35 24.34
C ARG A 586 -19.06 13.84 23.71
N GLU A 587 -20.14 13.82 24.49
CA GLU A 587 -21.44 14.37 24.05
C GLU A 587 -21.42 15.90 23.87
N ASP A 588 -20.39 16.60 24.37
CA ASP A 588 -20.13 18.04 24.10
C ASP A 588 -19.96 18.34 22.61
N LEU A 589 -19.47 17.38 21.82
CA LEU A 589 -19.33 17.48 20.37
C LEU A 589 -20.66 17.26 19.61
N ILE A 590 -21.78 17.08 20.32
CA ILE A 590 -23.13 16.91 19.76
C ILE A 590 -23.95 18.20 19.96
N GLY A 591 -23.81 19.17 19.06
CA GLY A 591 -24.37 20.51 19.23
C GLY A 591 -24.50 21.34 17.96
N TYR A 592 -24.41 22.66 18.11
CA TYR A 592 -24.58 23.64 17.02
C TYR A 592 -23.42 24.64 16.91
N GLY A 593 -22.43 24.59 17.81
CA GLY A 593 -21.23 25.41 17.72
C GLY A 593 -20.26 24.92 16.64
N PRO A 594 -19.27 25.74 16.24
CA PRO A 594 -18.30 25.40 15.21
C PRO A 594 -17.40 24.21 15.59
N GLU A 595 -17.15 23.99 16.88
CA GLU A 595 -16.40 22.86 17.43
C GLU A 595 -17.16 21.53 17.31
N CYS A 596 -18.49 21.53 17.39
CA CYS A 596 -19.32 20.33 17.36
C CYS A 596 -19.16 19.57 16.03
N LEU A 597 -19.05 18.24 16.12
CA LEU A 597 -18.98 17.38 14.94
C LEU A 597 -20.37 17.17 14.33
N VAL A 598 -21.39 16.91 15.16
CA VAL A 598 -22.74 16.53 14.71
C VAL A 598 -23.83 17.28 15.45
N ARG A 599 -24.95 17.56 14.76
CA ARG A 599 -26.15 18.14 15.40
C ARG A 599 -26.96 17.06 16.15
N PRO A 600 -27.60 17.37 17.29
CA PRO A 600 -28.46 16.43 18.01
C PRO A 600 -29.69 16.00 17.20
N ASP A 601 -30.26 14.82 17.50
CA ASP A 601 -31.45 14.26 16.81
C ASP A 601 -32.75 15.05 17.04
N ARG A 602 -32.78 15.88 18.08
CA ARG A 602 -33.91 16.75 18.42
C ARG A 602 -33.36 18.16 18.68
N PRO A 603 -34.04 19.23 18.21
CA PRO A 603 -33.66 20.57 18.59
C PRO A 603 -33.72 20.72 20.12
N PRO A 604 -32.86 21.55 20.72
CA PRO A 604 -32.87 21.76 22.17
C PRO A 604 -34.26 22.17 22.62
N ARG A 605 -34.79 21.49 23.63
CA ARG A 605 -36.07 21.85 24.25
C ARG A 605 -35.85 23.20 24.93
N GLN A 606 -36.25 24.29 24.28
CA GLN A 606 -36.12 25.63 24.84
C GLN A 606 -36.72 25.61 26.25
N LYS A 607 -35.90 25.87 27.27
CA LYS A 607 -36.44 26.23 28.58
C LYS A 607 -37.24 27.51 28.35
N ALA A 608 -38.55 27.45 28.55
CA ALA A 608 -39.36 28.66 28.57
C ALA A 608 -38.75 29.60 29.62
N PRO A 609 -38.68 30.93 29.37
CA PRO A 609 -38.18 31.86 30.35
C PRO A 609 -38.92 31.69 31.68
N GLU A 610 -38.18 31.65 32.79
CA GLU A 610 -38.81 31.62 34.10
C GLU A 610 -39.70 32.85 34.23
N LYS A 611 -41.00 32.63 34.48
CA LYS A 611 -41.94 33.72 34.68
C LYS A 611 -41.46 34.52 35.91
N PRO A 612 -41.34 35.85 35.82
CA PRO A 612 -41.10 36.68 37.01
C PRO A 612 -42.13 36.34 38.09
N LYS A 613 -41.67 36.21 39.35
CA LYS A 613 -42.59 36.03 40.48
C LYS A 613 -43.56 37.22 40.50
N ALA A 614 -44.85 36.93 40.41
CA ALA A 614 -45.87 37.97 40.42
C ALA A 614 -45.88 38.70 41.79
N PRO A 615 -46.08 40.02 41.83
CA PRO A 615 -46.22 40.75 43.08
C PRO A 615 -47.46 40.30 43.87
N GLU A 616 -47.39 40.52 45.18
CA GLU A 616 -48.44 40.18 46.13
C GLU A 616 -49.72 41.02 45.90
N LYS A 617 -50.90 40.41 46.04
CA LYS A 617 -52.18 41.05 45.71
C LYS A 617 -52.79 41.77 46.90
N GLN A 618 -52.92 43.10 46.81
CA GLN A 618 -53.87 43.85 47.63
C GLN A 618 -55.28 43.89 46.97
N PRO A 619 -56.36 44.15 47.72
CA PRO A 619 -57.74 43.91 47.24
C PRO A 619 -58.27 44.98 46.26
N MET A 620 -59.19 44.57 45.38
CA MET A 620 -59.88 45.47 44.44
C MET A 620 -61.02 46.27 45.09
N THR A 621 -61.08 47.57 44.82
CA THR A 621 -62.32 48.37 44.91
C THR A 621 -63.01 48.48 43.55
N LYS A 622 -64.34 48.34 43.52
CA LYS A 622 -65.15 48.37 42.29
C LYS A 622 -65.43 49.79 41.77
N LYS A 623 -65.49 49.95 40.45
CA LYS A 623 -66.54 50.74 39.75
C LYS A 623 -66.73 50.23 38.31
N ALA A 624 -67.82 50.60 37.66
CA ALA A 624 -68.30 50.01 36.40
C ALA A 624 -68.50 51.05 35.29
N GLY A 625 -68.56 50.61 34.02
CA GLY A 625 -68.86 51.51 32.90
C GLY A 625 -69.01 50.85 31.52
N TYR A 626 -70.27 50.80 31.03
CA TYR A 626 -70.70 50.78 29.63
C TYR A 626 -70.39 49.56 28.71
N ALA A 627 -71.12 49.49 27.58
CA ALA A 627 -71.41 48.25 26.83
C ALA A 627 -71.97 48.50 25.41
N LYS A 628 -72.15 47.40 24.64
CA LYS A 628 -72.67 47.25 23.25
C LYS A 628 -71.67 47.70 22.16
N GLY A 629 -71.63 47.11 20.95
CA GLY A 629 -72.34 45.95 20.39
C GLY A 629 -71.36 44.91 19.77
N TRP A 630 -71.72 44.02 18.84
CA TRP A 630 -73.03 43.67 18.26
C TRP A 630 -72.99 42.21 17.71
N ALA A 631 -73.70 41.84 16.65
CA ALA A 631 -73.74 40.49 16.03
C ALA A 631 -73.87 40.59 14.48
N LYS A 632 -73.83 39.56 13.60
CA LYS A 632 -73.84 38.06 13.57
C LYS A 632 -73.34 37.66 12.13
N PRO A 633 -73.50 36.46 11.53
CA PRO A 633 -73.50 35.04 11.97
C PRO A 633 -72.48 34.15 11.16
N LYS A 634 -72.59 32.80 11.23
CA LYS A 634 -71.94 31.81 10.33
C LYS A 634 -72.99 30.89 9.66
N PRO A 635 -72.69 30.32 8.47
CA PRO A 635 -72.96 28.89 8.19
C PRO A 635 -71.75 28.21 7.48
N LYS A 636 -71.17 27.13 8.03
CA LYS A 636 -71.44 25.67 7.83
C LYS A 636 -70.65 25.02 6.67
N LYS A 637 -70.27 23.74 6.87
CA LYS A 637 -69.48 22.88 5.96
C LYS A 637 -70.38 22.14 4.96
N ASN A 638 -69.80 21.60 3.88
CA ASN A 638 -70.24 20.31 3.33
C ASN A 638 -69.07 19.49 2.72
N THR A 639 -69.37 18.28 2.24
CA THR A 639 -68.52 17.08 2.28
C THR A 639 -67.71 16.74 1.02
N LYS A 640 -66.63 15.96 1.20
CA LYS A 640 -66.03 15.03 0.19
C LYS A 640 -66.97 13.83 -0.04
N PRO A 641 -66.90 13.02 -1.14
CA PRO A 641 -65.66 12.40 -1.66
C PRO A 641 -65.59 12.17 -3.19
N GLY A 642 -64.52 11.48 -3.64
CA GLY A 642 -64.40 10.93 -4.99
C GLY A 642 -62.96 10.54 -5.37
N SER A 643 -62.75 9.28 -5.77
CA SER A 643 -61.46 8.77 -6.25
C SER A 643 -61.62 8.06 -7.60
N LYS A 644 -60.64 8.15 -8.50
CA LYS A 644 -60.46 7.21 -9.62
C LYS A 644 -59.00 7.15 -10.09
N LYS A 645 -58.65 6.06 -10.77
CA LYS A 645 -57.31 5.70 -11.26
C LYS A 645 -57.46 4.90 -12.56
N LYS A 646 -56.42 4.89 -13.40
CA LYS A 646 -56.39 4.42 -14.81
C LYS A 646 -57.18 5.33 -15.77
N GLY A 647 -56.74 5.57 -17.01
CA GLY A 647 -55.46 5.22 -17.63
C GLY A 647 -55.58 4.90 -19.13
N LYS A 648 -54.44 4.93 -19.82
CA LYS A 648 -54.14 4.15 -21.04
C LYS A 648 -52.63 3.99 -21.13
#